data_AF-A0A317I1Y9-F1
#
_entry.id   AF-A0A317I1Y9-F1
#
_cell.length_a   1.000
_cell.length_b   1.000
_cell.length_c   1.000
_cell.angle_alpha   90.00
_cell.angle_beta   90.00
_cell.angle_gamma   90.00
#
_symmetry.space_group_name_H-M   'P 1'
#
loop_
_entity.id
_entity.type
_entity.pdbx_description
1 polymer ?
#
loop_
_entity_poly.entity_id
_entity_poly.type
_entity_poly.pdbx_seq_one_letter_code
_entity_poly.pdbx_strand_id
1 'polypeptide(L)'
;MTVEDSLMGREMSKHLAGSIVLVLFTCGLAMSQTRREPVQAGKILLHENWQVQSSASLKLTGAEISKRDFQTKGWYPATVPTTVVGTLVENRIYREPFFDLNLRQIPGCSYPIGANFSNQPMPADSPFRSSWWYRTEFHLPASYSGKNIWLHFDGINFRANIWLNGQQIANSNDIAGTFRIHELNIAASAKPGSVNTLAVEVFPQDINDLGWTFVDWNPMAPDKNMGLYREVYLTTSGPVTVRYPQVVSKFDLPSLDTAHLTVNVELHNESDKAIEGNLNARFEGVQLSQPVKLEPKESKTVTFTENDHKQLKLPHPRVWWPIHFGAQNLYTLETDFVSNGIVSDRQSTRFGIREITSEVDEQNHRVFKVNGQKILIRGGGWASDLFLRFVPERLRAEFRYVKDMNLNAIRLEGQLQPDYFFDLADQEGILIIAGWCCCSHWEHWIHRGDYQNGPTWEKKDYEIAAASQTDQIKRLRSHASLLVWLNGSDNPPPPDVEQMYIDILKKLNWPNPYLSSATAKTTTVTGVSGVKMEGPYEWVPPTYWQLDKKLGGAHGFATEISPGPAVPPVESLKRILPTEHLWPIDEHWNFHAGGGQFKTLKVFTNALEARYGSARDLRDYATKSQLMAYEGQRAMFEGFGANRYQASGVIQWMLNNAWPSMIWHLYDYYLMPAGGYFGTKTACEPVHVQYAYSDKSIVVVNTTNRAHTKLRLRVRVYDINSQEKFSKLITVDLPADKNITPLVLPEIPELSSTYFLDLTLADEHGETVSKNFYWLSKTDDVLDWAKSTWYYTPTSSFADMTQLSALPPVKLNVTATTVRKTNGEEIAHVTLSNPGKSLAFFVQLAIQQDQHKQSALPIIWQDNYVTLLPGESREIKATYELKNLKGENPILVAEGWNVPEMSVTVRRR
;
A
#
# COMPACT_ATOMS: atom_id res chain seq x y z
N MET A 1 -9.56 -7.05 67.64
CA MET A 1 -10.52 -7.87 68.42
C MET A 1 -11.08 -8.91 67.48
N THR A 2 -10.85 -10.22 67.63
CA THR A 2 -9.98 -11.00 68.54
C THR A 2 -9.88 -12.40 67.88
N VAL A 3 -8.67 -12.88 67.54
CA VAL A 3 -7.94 -13.97 68.26
C VAL A 3 -8.42 -15.40 67.88
N GLU A 4 -7.56 -16.14 67.14
CA GLU A 4 -7.11 -17.56 67.33
C GLU A 4 -8.19 -18.69 67.43
N ASP A 5 -8.00 -20.03 67.37
CA ASP A 5 -7.00 -21.00 66.86
C ASP A 5 -7.68 -22.42 66.85
N SER A 6 -7.15 -23.54 66.29
CA SER A 6 -6.37 -23.82 65.07
C SER A 6 -6.27 -25.35 64.82
N LEU A 7 -5.58 -25.77 63.73
CA LEU A 7 -4.91 -27.07 63.48
C LEU A 7 -5.62 -28.45 63.67
N MET A 8 -5.64 -29.21 62.56
CA MET A 8 -5.38 -30.67 62.41
C MET A 8 -6.28 -31.71 63.13
N GLY A 9 -6.60 -32.88 62.53
CA GLY A 9 -6.33 -33.40 61.19
C GLY A 9 -6.42 -34.95 61.10
N ARG A 10 -6.56 -35.50 59.88
CA ARG A 10 -6.50 -36.93 59.48
C ARG A 10 -7.62 -37.89 59.96
N GLU A 11 -8.02 -38.93 59.21
CA GLU A 11 -8.03 -39.19 57.75
C GLU A 11 -8.88 -40.46 57.45
N MET A 12 -9.04 -40.82 56.17
CA MET A 12 -9.60 -42.08 55.63
C MET A 12 -11.13 -42.33 55.76
N SER A 13 -11.87 -42.96 54.81
CA SER A 13 -11.71 -43.14 53.34
C SER A 13 -12.82 -44.08 52.79
N LYS A 14 -13.78 -43.60 51.97
CA LYS A 14 -14.18 -44.13 50.63
C LYS A 14 -15.60 -43.75 50.11
N HIS A 15 -15.59 -42.98 49.02
CA HIS A 15 -16.49 -42.87 47.85
C HIS A 15 -17.98 -43.28 47.86
N LEU A 16 -18.82 -42.33 47.43
CA LEU A 16 -19.43 -42.28 46.08
C LEU A 16 -19.87 -40.82 45.79
N ALA A 17 -19.12 -40.02 45.05
CA ALA A 17 -19.14 -39.89 43.58
C ALA A 17 -20.42 -39.23 43.00
N GLY A 18 -20.42 -37.90 42.93
CA GLY A 18 -21.43 -37.09 42.26
C GLY A 18 -21.10 -35.59 42.35
N SER A 19 -20.35 -35.07 41.37
CA SER A 19 -19.93 -33.65 41.37
C SER A 19 -20.16 -32.96 40.04
N ILE A 20 -20.92 -31.87 40.13
CA ILE A 20 -21.06 -30.81 39.11
C ILE A 20 -19.67 -30.23 38.82
N VAL A 21 -19.29 -30.13 37.53
CA VAL A 21 -18.09 -29.39 37.12
C VAL A 21 -18.44 -27.91 37.01
N LEU A 22 -18.06 -27.15 38.04
CA LEU A 22 -18.08 -25.69 38.00
C LEU A 22 -16.86 -25.19 37.21
N VAL A 23 -17.07 -24.69 35.99
CA VAL A 23 -15.99 -24.09 35.20
C VAL A 23 -15.64 -22.72 35.79
N LEU A 24 -14.58 -22.67 36.59
CA LEU A 24 -13.99 -21.44 37.09
C LEU A 24 -13.38 -20.65 35.92
N PHE A 25 -14.00 -19.53 35.58
CA PHE A 25 -13.38 -18.49 34.75
C PHE A 25 -12.17 -17.92 35.49
N THR A 26 -10.96 -18.38 35.15
CA THR A 26 -9.73 -17.68 35.51
C THR A 26 -9.65 -16.40 34.68
N CYS A 27 -9.89 -15.26 35.31
CA CYS A 27 -9.65 -13.95 34.71
C CYS A 27 -8.16 -13.79 34.39
N GLY A 28 -7.77 -14.15 33.16
CA GLY A 28 -6.52 -13.72 32.57
C GLY A 28 -6.53 -12.20 32.48
N LEU A 29 -5.83 -11.54 33.40
CA LEU A 29 -5.51 -10.13 33.32
C LEU A 29 -4.63 -9.92 32.07
N ALA A 30 -5.28 -9.62 30.95
CA ALA A 30 -4.61 -9.12 29.76
C ALA A 30 -3.95 -7.79 30.13
N MET A 31 -2.65 -7.85 30.47
CA MET A 31 -1.85 -6.65 30.62
C MET A 31 -1.89 -5.90 29.30
N SER A 32 -2.59 -4.77 29.31
CA SER A 32 -2.52 -3.78 28.25
C SER A 32 -1.07 -3.34 28.14
N GLN A 33 -0.34 -3.94 27.19
CA GLN A 33 0.90 -3.38 26.69
C GLN A 33 0.50 -2.09 25.97
N THR A 34 0.57 -0.98 26.72
CA THR A 34 0.58 0.35 26.12
C THR A 34 1.68 0.35 25.07
N ARG A 35 1.30 0.57 23.80
CA ARG A 35 2.25 0.76 22.70
C ARG A 35 3.14 1.96 23.07
N ARG A 36 4.29 1.70 23.68
CA ARG A 36 5.41 2.61 23.67
C ARG A 36 6.04 2.45 22.31
N GLU A 37 5.88 3.46 21.46
CA GLU A 37 6.81 3.63 20.34
C GLU A 37 8.24 3.65 20.93
N PRO A 38 9.22 3.03 20.25
CA PRO A 38 10.61 3.12 20.66
C PRO A 38 11.12 4.54 20.40
N VAL A 39 10.77 5.47 21.30
CA VAL A 39 11.34 6.81 21.31
C VAL A 39 12.84 6.66 21.54
N GLN A 40 13.61 6.84 20.46
CA GLN A 40 15.05 6.99 20.54
C GLN A 40 15.33 8.20 21.45
N ALA A 41 15.81 7.92 22.66
CA ALA A 41 15.99 8.93 23.68
C ALA A 41 16.98 10.01 23.21
N GLY A 42 16.46 11.18 22.83
CA GLY A 42 17.23 12.28 22.28
C GLY A 42 16.93 12.68 20.82
N LYS A 43 15.94 12.08 20.14
CA LYS A 43 15.44 12.61 18.86
C LYS A 43 14.59 13.88 19.10
N ILE A 44 14.91 14.99 18.45
CA ILE A 44 14.08 16.21 18.41
C ILE A 44 13.55 16.40 16.99
N LEU A 45 12.25 16.21 16.78
CA LEU A 45 11.61 16.45 15.48
C LEU A 45 11.45 17.96 15.25
N LEU A 46 11.77 18.42 14.04
CA LEU A 46 11.59 19.80 13.61
C LEU A 46 10.36 19.88 12.69
N HIS A 47 9.16 19.67 13.24
CA HIS A 47 7.91 19.76 12.47
C HIS A 47 7.33 21.17 12.39
N GLU A 48 7.47 21.93 13.48
CA GLU A 48 6.76 23.19 13.71
C GLU A 48 7.60 24.43 13.35
N ASN A 49 6.93 25.59 13.34
CA ASN A 49 7.52 26.93 13.16
C ASN A 49 8.28 27.13 11.83
N TRP A 50 8.07 26.24 10.85
CA TRP A 50 8.57 26.46 9.50
C TRP A 50 7.79 27.53 8.77
N GLN A 51 8.48 28.25 7.91
CA GLN A 51 7.93 29.24 7.01
C GLN A 51 8.63 29.13 5.65
N VAL A 52 7.89 29.34 4.56
CA VAL A 52 8.43 29.25 3.19
C VAL A 52 8.27 30.54 2.39
N GLN A 53 9.22 30.80 1.48
CA GLN A 53 9.15 31.88 0.51
C GLN A 53 10.04 31.63 -0.72
N SER A 54 9.61 32.09 -1.90
CA SER A 54 10.38 32.00 -3.15
C SER A 54 11.64 32.85 -3.09
N SER A 55 12.79 32.30 -3.52
CA SER A 55 14.03 33.06 -3.65
C SER A 55 13.92 34.19 -4.68
N ALA A 56 13.05 34.08 -5.69
CA ALA A 56 12.80 35.14 -6.67
C ALA A 56 12.28 36.45 -6.03
N SER A 57 11.63 36.36 -4.87
CA SER A 57 11.14 37.51 -4.12
C SER A 57 12.18 38.12 -3.16
N LEU A 58 13.32 37.44 -2.94
CA LEU A 58 14.31 37.76 -1.91
C LEU A 58 15.67 38.08 -2.53
N LYS A 59 16.16 39.30 -2.35
CA LYS A 59 17.52 39.71 -2.72
C LYS A 59 18.48 39.60 -1.52
N LEU A 60 18.45 38.46 -0.83
CA LEU A 60 19.18 38.20 0.40
C LEU A 60 19.93 36.87 0.33
N THR A 61 21.05 36.79 1.04
CA THR A 61 21.85 35.57 1.15
C THR A 61 21.30 34.62 2.21
N GLY A 62 21.62 33.33 2.11
CA GLY A 62 21.32 32.36 3.17
C GLY A 62 21.95 32.72 4.52
N ALA A 63 23.09 33.43 4.50
CA ALA A 63 23.75 33.99 5.68
C ALA A 63 22.89 35.04 6.40
N GLU A 64 22.01 35.76 5.70
CA GLU A 64 21.09 36.74 6.28
C GLU A 64 19.79 36.08 6.73
N ILE A 65 19.23 35.20 5.90
CA ILE A 65 17.96 34.50 6.17
C ILE A 65 18.07 33.57 7.40
N SER A 66 19.21 32.92 7.59
CA SER A 66 19.49 32.04 8.74
C SER A 66 19.91 32.76 10.02
N LYS A 67 19.72 34.09 10.12
CA LYS A 67 19.88 34.82 11.39
C LYS A 67 18.54 34.94 12.11
N ARG A 68 18.62 35.05 13.44
CA ARG A 68 17.45 35.16 14.34
C ARG A 68 16.73 36.50 14.26
N ASP A 69 17.43 37.57 13.89
CA ASP A 69 16.87 38.92 13.71
C ASP A 69 16.18 39.11 12.36
N PHE A 70 16.34 38.18 11.42
CA PHE A 70 15.66 38.20 10.12
C PHE A 70 14.14 38.15 10.26
N GLN A 71 13.46 39.10 9.59
CA GLN A 71 12.00 39.25 9.66
C GLN A 71 11.32 38.58 8.47
N THR A 72 10.59 37.49 8.74
CA THR A 72 9.88 36.67 7.74
C THR A 72 8.52 37.26 7.30
N LYS A 73 8.43 38.58 7.18
CA LYS A 73 7.19 39.28 6.80
C LYS A 73 6.73 38.81 5.42
N GLY A 74 5.51 38.27 5.33
CA GLY A 74 4.92 37.77 4.09
C GLY A 74 5.40 36.39 3.66
N TRP A 75 6.11 35.65 4.52
CA TRP A 75 6.38 34.22 4.33
C TRP A 75 5.14 33.39 4.72
N TYR A 76 4.97 32.23 4.09
CA TYR A 76 3.84 31.34 4.36
C TYR A 76 4.19 30.36 5.48
N PRO A 77 3.40 30.23 6.57
CA PRO A 77 3.62 29.19 7.57
C PRO A 77 3.51 27.78 6.97
N ALA A 78 4.33 26.87 7.48
CA ALA A 78 4.45 25.49 7.00
C ALA A 78 4.63 24.51 8.17
N THR A 79 4.27 23.26 7.94
CA THR A 79 4.62 22.12 8.80
C THR A 79 5.44 21.16 7.95
N VAL A 80 6.65 20.81 8.38
CA VAL A 80 7.48 19.82 7.69
C VAL A 80 7.19 18.45 8.30
N PRO A 81 6.97 17.37 7.53
CA PRO A 81 7.20 17.23 6.09
C PRO A 81 6.15 17.90 5.17
N THR A 82 6.60 18.62 4.14
CA THR A 82 5.71 19.22 3.11
C THR A 82 6.45 19.66 1.83
N THR A 83 5.71 19.75 0.73
CA THR A 83 6.13 20.36 -0.54
C THR A 83 5.76 21.85 -0.59
N VAL A 84 6.32 22.60 -1.55
CA VAL A 84 6.04 24.03 -1.69
C VAL A 84 4.59 24.25 -2.10
N VAL A 85 4.08 23.55 -3.13
CA VAL A 85 2.66 23.63 -3.52
C VAL A 85 1.75 23.10 -2.42
N GLY A 86 2.13 22.03 -1.71
CA GLY A 86 1.39 21.53 -0.54
C GLY A 86 1.17 22.65 0.50
N THR A 87 2.24 23.36 0.85
CA THR A 87 2.19 24.51 1.78
C THR A 87 1.30 25.64 1.25
N LEU A 88 1.41 26.00 -0.04
CA LEU A 88 0.61 27.09 -0.63
C LEU A 88 -0.89 26.75 -0.71
N VAL A 89 -1.23 25.47 -0.89
CA VAL A 89 -2.61 24.96 -0.85
C VAL A 89 -3.17 25.00 0.57
N GLU A 90 -2.40 24.58 1.58
CA GLU A 90 -2.79 24.69 3.00
C GLU A 90 -3.01 26.16 3.42
N ASN A 91 -2.19 27.07 2.89
CA ASN A 91 -2.32 28.52 3.08
C ASN A 91 -3.43 29.17 2.21
N ARG A 92 -4.17 28.39 1.42
CA ARG A 92 -5.29 28.84 0.56
C ARG A 92 -4.89 29.89 -0.48
N ILE A 93 -3.64 29.85 -0.94
CA ILE A 93 -3.15 30.69 -2.04
C ILE A 93 -3.78 30.26 -3.37
N TYR A 94 -4.05 28.97 -3.50
CA TYR A 94 -4.81 28.38 -4.60
C TYR A 94 -6.16 27.86 -4.12
N ARG A 95 -7.13 27.77 -5.05
CA ARG A 95 -8.38 27.03 -4.84
C ARG A 95 -8.07 25.55 -4.65
N GLU A 96 -9.00 24.79 -4.06
CA GLU A 96 -8.90 23.32 -3.90
C GLU A 96 -8.48 22.67 -5.23
N PRO A 97 -7.22 22.21 -5.40
CA PRO A 97 -6.71 21.81 -6.71
C PRO A 97 -7.36 20.54 -7.22
N PHE A 98 -7.93 19.72 -6.34
CA PHE A 98 -8.49 18.41 -6.67
C PHE A 98 -9.96 18.46 -7.13
N PHE A 99 -10.56 19.66 -7.19
CA PHE A 99 -11.86 19.91 -7.79
C PHE A 99 -11.69 20.51 -9.19
N ASP A 100 -12.27 19.87 -10.18
CA ASP A 100 -12.35 20.33 -11.57
C ASP A 100 -10.96 20.69 -12.14
N LEU A 101 -10.90 21.66 -13.06
CA LEU A 101 -9.68 22.15 -13.66
C LEU A 101 -8.90 23.10 -12.72
N ASN A 102 -9.15 23.14 -11.41
CA ASN A 102 -8.47 24.07 -10.50
C ASN A 102 -6.95 23.87 -10.47
N LEU A 103 -6.46 22.63 -10.54
CA LEU A 103 -5.02 22.35 -10.66
C LEU A 103 -4.40 23.02 -11.90
N ARG A 104 -5.14 23.12 -13.01
CA ARG A 104 -4.71 23.81 -14.24
C ARG A 104 -4.60 25.33 -14.09
N GLN A 105 -5.23 25.91 -13.08
CA GLN A 105 -5.16 27.34 -12.78
C GLN A 105 -3.93 27.70 -11.92
N ILE A 106 -3.17 26.72 -11.45
CA ILE A 106 -1.90 26.98 -10.75
C ILE A 106 -0.81 27.31 -11.79
N PRO A 107 -0.04 28.41 -11.61
CA PRO A 107 1.07 28.75 -12.50
C PRO A 107 2.06 27.60 -12.69
N GLY A 108 2.53 27.39 -13.93
CA GLY A 108 3.36 26.24 -14.30
C GLY A 108 2.58 25.02 -14.83
N CYS A 109 1.25 24.99 -14.70
CA CYS A 109 0.40 23.96 -15.32
C CYS A 109 -0.08 24.32 -16.74
N SER A 110 0.80 24.84 -17.60
CA SER A 110 0.48 25.14 -19.02
C SER A 110 0.79 23.99 -19.99
N TYR A 111 1.45 22.92 -19.53
CA TYR A 111 1.76 21.71 -20.33
C TYR A 111 0.49 20.99 -20.85
N PRO A 112 0.52 20.24 -21.96
CA PRO A 112 -0.67 19.57 -22.51
C PRO A 112 -1.30 18.54 -21.56
N ILE A 113 -2.63 18.43 -21.54
CA ILE A 113 -3.35 17.46 -20.69
C ILE A 113 -2.94 16.01 -21.05
N GLY A 114 -2.74 15.19 -20.01
CA GLY A 114 -2.24 13.82 -20.12
C GLY A 114 -0.81 13.69 -20.66
N ALA A 115 -0.01 14.76 -20.67
CA ALA A 115 1.43 14.64 -20.86
C ALA A 115 2.12 14.31 -19.53
N ASN A 116 3.12 13.41 -19.56
CA ASN A 116 3.99 13.19 -18.40
C ASN A 116 4.89 14.41 -18.20
N PHE A 117 4.51 15.26 -17.24
CA PHE A 117 5.18 16.51 -16.94
C PHE A 117 6.50 16.34 -16.15
N SER A 118 6.80 15.17 -15.55
CA SER A 118 8.13 14.97 -14.94
C SER A 118 9.22 15.07 -16.00
N ASN A 119 8.93 14.58 -17.20
CA ASN A 119 9.84 14.51 -18.35
C ASN A 119 9.80 15.75 -19.26
N GLN A 120 9.14 16.83 -18.83
CA GLN A 120 9.11 18.11 -19.53
C GLN A 120 9.73 19.20 -18.65
N PRO A 121 10.47 20.18 -19.21
CA PRO A 121 10.94 21.32 -18.42
C PRO A 121 9.74 22.09 -17.89
N MET A 122 9.87 22.68 -16.70
CA MET A 122 8.83 23.58 -16.18
C MET A 122 8.65 24.78 -17.13
N PRO A 123 7.41 25.25 -17.38
CA PRO A 123 7.16 26.42 -18.22
C PRO A 123 7.94 27.64 -17.76
N ALA A 124 8.38 28.47 -18.70
CA ALA A 124 9.32 29.57 -18.42
C ALA A 124 8.78 30.57 -17.38
N ASP A 125 7.46 30.72 -17.32
CA ASP A 125 6.65 31.55 -16.42
C ASP A 125 6.28 30.88 -15.08
N SER A 126 6.65 29.61 -14.87
CA SER A 126 6.39 28.92 -13.60
C SER A 126 7.20 29.55 -12.45
N PRO A 127 6.54 29.98 -11.35
CA PRO A 127 7.21 30.52 -10.16
C PRO A 127 7.99 29.45 -9.38
N PHE A 128 7.81 28.18 -9.75
CA PHE A 128 8.49 27.03 -9.14
C PHE A 128 9.80 26.67 -9.84
N ARG A 129 10.19 27.39 -10.91
CA ARG A 129 11.55 27.29 -11.51
C ARG A 129 12.64 27.89 -10.63
N SER A 130 12.29 28.84 -9.76
CA SER A 130 13.21 29.40 -8.77
C SER A 130 13.27 28.50 -7.54
N SER A 131 14.40 28.55 -6.82
CA SER A 131 14.50 27.91 -5.50
C SER A 131 13.51 28.51 -4.49
N TRP A 132 13.19 27.76 -3.44
CA TRP A 132 12.34 28.22 -2.34
C TRP A 132 13.03 27.99 -1.01
N TRP A 133 13.00 29.00 -0.16
CA TRP A 133 13.52 28.94 1.20
C TRP A 133 12.50 28.33 2.14
N TYR A 134 12.95 27.40 2.95
CA TYR A 134 12.31 26.92 4.17
C TYR A 134 13.11 27.46 5.36
N ARG A 135 12.49 28.13 6.31
CA ARG A 135 13.16 28.65 7.53
C ARG A 135 12.40 28.21 8.77
N THR A 136 13.11 27.79 9.82
CA THR A 136 12.55 27.54 11.16
C THR A 136 13.48 28.04 12.27
N GLU A 137 12.92 28.20 13.46
CA GLU A 137 13.65 28.46 14.70
C GLU A 137 13.33 27.38 15.74
N PHE A 138 14.37 26.83 16.37
CA PHE A 138 14.23 25.79 17.39
C PHE A 138 15.16 26.05 18.57
N HIS A 139 14.72 25.67 19.78
CA HIS A 139 15.54 25.73 20.97
C HIS A 139 16.35 24.44 21.14
N LEU A 140 17.68 24.54 21.17
CA LEU A 140 18.55 23.39 21.40
C LEU A 140 18.83 23.22 22.91
N PRO A 141 18.67 22.04 23.53
CA PRO A 141 18.93 21.85 24.96
C PRO A 141 20.38 22.16 25.35
N ALA A 142 20.60 22.77 26.52
CA ALA A 142 21.94 23.04 27.05
C ALA A 142 22.77 21.76 27.28
N SER A 143 22.10 20.63 27.53
CA SER A 143 22.69 19.28 27.68
C SER A 143 23.28 18.69 26.40
N TYR A 144 23.25 19.43 25.29
CA TYR A 144 23.90 19.09 24.02
C TYR A 144 25.29 19.73 23.89
N SER A 145 25.67 20.62 24.81
CA SER A 145 27.01 21.19 24.87
C SER A 145 28.09 20.11 25.02
N GLY A 146 29.15 20.19 24.20
CA GLY A 146 30.25 19.23 24.20
C GLY A 146 29.96 17.87 23.55
N LYS A 147 28.80 17.70 22.89
CA LYS A 147 28.44 16.51 22.11
C LYS A 147 28.55 16.75 20.61
N ASN A 148 28.62 15.68 19.83
CA ASN A 148 28.26 15.74 18.42
C ASN A 148 26.74 15.93 18.31
N ILE A 149 26.32 16.80 17.39
CA ILE A 149 24.91 17.17 17.18
C ILE A 149 24.62 16.96 15.70
N TRP A 150 23.66 16.10 15.41
CA TRP A 150 23.36 15.64 14.07
C TRP A 150 22.07 16.29 13.58
N LEU A 151 22.11 16.93 12.42
CA LEU A 151 20.92 17.37 11.68
C LEU A 151 20.65 16.37 10.56
N HIS A 152 19.45 15.79 10.59
CA HIS A 152 18.99 14.76 9.67
C HIS A 152 17.94 15.33 8.72
N PHE A 153 18.02 14.93 7.45
CA PHE A 153 16.98 15.10 6.43
C PHE A 153 16.74 13.75 5.76
N ASP A 154 15.55 13.17 5.96
CA ASP A 154 15.20 11.83 5.44
C ASP A 154 14.76 11.84 3.96
N GLY A 155 14.61 13.04 3.38
CA GLY A 155 14.28 13.25 1.98
C GLY A 155 14.10 14.74 1.63
N ILE A 156 14.85 15.21 0.64
CA ILE A 156 14.75 16.54 0.04
C ILE A 156 14.53 16.33 -1.46
N ASN A 157 13.51 16.97 -2.03
CA ASN A 157 13.32 16.98 -3.48
C ASN A 157 13.68 18.37 -4.03
N PHE A 158 14.75 18.59 -4.79
CA PHE A 158 15.79 17.62 -5.21
C PHE A 158 17.20 17.95 -4.69
N ARG A 159 17.53 19.24 -4.55
CA ARG A 159 18.82 19.74 -4.03
C ARG A 159 18.59 20.82 -3.00
N ALA A 160 19.57 21.07 -2.12
CA ALA A 160 19.48 22.23 -1.23
C ALA A 160 20.80 22.89 -0.83
N ASN A 161 20.76 24.21 -0.55
CA ASN A 161 21.75 24.87 0.30
C ASN A 161 21.23 24.92 1.74
N ILE A 162 22.04 24.54 2.72
CA ILE A 162 21.64 24.44 4.12
C ILE A 162 22.47 25.40 4.97
N TRP A 163 21.80 26.25 5.74
CA TRP A 163 22.39 27.32 6.54
C TRP A 163 21.89 27.27 7.98
N LEU A 164 22.81 27.37 8.95
CA LEU A 164 22.51 27.40 10.38
C LEU A 164 23.16 28.64 11.01
N ASN A 165 22.38 29.47 11.69
CA ASN A 165 22.85 30.64 12.46
C ASN A 165 23.72 31.65 11.67
N GLY A 166 23.54 31.76 10.35
CA GLY A 166 24.35 32.62 9.47
C GLY A 166 25.49 31.91 8.74
N GLN A 167 25.76 30.63 9.02
CA GLN A 167 26.82 29.84 8.38
C GLN A 167 26.24 28.78 7.44
N GLN A 168 26.82 28.63 6.24
CA GLN A 168 26.50 27.52 5.35
C GLN A 168 27.13 26.24 5.89
N ILE A 169 26.31 25.21 6.12
CA ILE A 169 26.75 23.89 6.62
C ILE A 169 26.75 22.82 5.53
N ALA A 170 26.00 23.02 4.44
CA ALA A 170 26.07 22.23 3.22
C ALA A 170 25.58 23.02 2.00
N ASN A 171 25.96 22.61 0.79
CA ASN A 171 25.57 23.23 -0.47
C ASN A 171 24.92 22.23 -1.45
N SER A 172 24.34 22.72 -2.54
CA SER A 172 23.58 21.93 -3.54
C SER A 172 24.39 20.92 -4.35
N ASN A 173 25.72 20.88 -4.18
CA ASN A 173 26.57 19.78 -4.65
C ASN A 173 26.65 18.63 -3.62
N ASP A 174 26.60 18.93 -2.32
CA ASP A 174 26.62 17.94 -1.23
C ASP A 174 25.23 17.32 -1.02
N ILE A 175 24.19 18.14 -1.22
CA ILE A 175 22.78 17.80 -0.98
C ILE A 175 22.05 17.68 -2.30
N ALA A 176 21.90 16.44 -2.79
CA ALA A 176 21.28 16.13 -4.07
C ALA A 176 20.75 14.68 -4.10
N GLY A 177 19.49 14.49 -4.46
CA GLY A 177 18.87 13.18 -4.65
C GLY A 177 17.63 12.94 -3.79
N THR A 178 16.48 12.74 -4.42
CA THR A 178 15.17 12.57 -3.76
C THR A 178 15.20 11.55 -2.62
N PHE A 179 15.80 10.38 -2.87
CA PHE A 179 15.84 9.26 -1.93
C PHE A 179 17.15 9.16 -1.12
N ARG A 180 17.96 10.22 -1.10
CA ARG A 180 19.10 10.33 -0.19
C ARG A 180 18.64 10.62 1.23
N ILE A 181 19.45 10.20 2.18
CA ILE A 181 19.33 10.59 3.59
C ILE A 181 20.59 11.37 3.94
N HIS A 182 20.42 12.59 4.45
CA HIS A 182 21.53 13.48 4.77
C HIS A 182 21.66 13.64 6.29
N GLU A 183 22.77 13.17 6.85
CA GLU A 183 23.16 13.35 8.24
C GLU A 183 24.36 14.30 8.31
N LEU A 184 24.21 15.45 8.97
CA LEU A 184 25.20 16.53 9.04
C LEU A 184 25.61 16.81 10.49
N ASN A 185 26.90 16.79 10.80
CA ASN A 185 27.39 17.21 12.12
C ASN A 185 27.38 18.74 12.21
N ILE A 186 26.45 19.30 12.98
CA ILE A 186 26.26 20.75 13.13
C ILE A 186 26.86 21.30 14.43
N ALA A 187 27.60 20.49 15.20
CA ALA A 187 28.09 20.89 16.52
C ALA A 187 28.96 22.17 16.54
N ALA A 188 29.66 22.47 15.44
CA ALA A 188 30.48 23.69 15.30
C ALA A 188 29.65 24.97 15.06
N SER A 189 28.44 24.86 14.52
CA SER A 189 27.58 25.99 14.13
C SER A 189 26.34 26.14 15.02
N ALA A 190 25.96 25.08 15.73
CA ALA A 190 24.85 25.04 16.67
C ALA A 190 25.18 25.75 17.99
N LYS A 191 24.14 26.25 18.66
CA LYS A 191 24.22 27.00 19.93
C LYS A 191 23.36 26.29 20.99
N PRO A 192 23.90 25.31 21.74
CA PRO A 192 23.20 24.65 22.84
C PRO A 192 22.74 25.63 23.93
N GLY A 193 21.57 25.39 24.52
CA GLY A 193 20.95 26.28 25.50
C GLY A 193 20.41 27.59 24.91
N SER A 194 20.12 27.62 23.62
CA SER A 194 19.70 28.81 22.90
C SER A 194 18.80 28.48 21.70
N VAL A 195 18.10 29.50 21.21
CA VAL A 195 17.37 29.44 19.93
C VAL A 195 18.39 29.45 18.78
N ASN A 196 18.20 28.51 17.86
CA ASN A 196 18.96 28.36 16.63
C ASN A 196 18.03 28.63 15.44
N THR A 197 18.58 29.16 14.35
CA THR A 197 17.82 29.45 13.12
C THR A 197 18.39 28.63 11.97
N LEU A 198 17.56 27.77 11.38
CA LEU A 198 17.87 26.96 10.21
C LEU A 198 17.17 27.54 8.99
N ALA A 199 17.89 27.70 7.88
CA ALA A 199 17.34 28.04 6.58
C ALA A 199 17.84 27.06 5.52
N VAL A 200 16.92 26.56 4.70
CA VAL A 200 17.17 25.56 3.65
C VAL A 200 16.62 26.11 2.35
N GLU A 201 17.49 26.40 1.39
CA GLU A 201 17.09 26.77 0.03
C GLU A 201 16.95 25.48 -0.78
N VAL A 202 15.71 25.09 -1.10
CA VAL A 202 15.42 23.90 -1.91
C VAL A 202 15.32 24.30 -3.38
N PHE A 203 16.00 23.56 -4.24
CA PHE A 203 15.92 23.68 -5.70
C PHE A 203 15.03 22.56 -6.26
N PRO A 204 14.17 22.88 -7.25
CA PRO A 204 13.32 21.88 -7.89
C PRO A 204 14.13 20.86 -8.69
N GLN A 205 13.54 19.69 -8.92
CA GLN A 205 14.01 18.73 -9.92
C GLN A 205 13.79 19.27 -11.35
N ASP A 206 14.73 19.01 -12.26
CA ASP A 206 14.51 19.14 -13.70
C ASP A 206 14.36 17.76 -14.38
N ILE A 207 14.28 17.72 -15.72
CA ILE A 207 14.07 16.51 -16.53
C ILE A 207 15.22 15.49 -16.48
N ASN A 208 16.39 15.89 -15.97
CA ASN A 208 17.62 15.12 -15.86
C ASN A 208 18.06 14.90 -14.41
N ASP A 209 17.15 15.07 -13.45
CA ASP A 209 17.39 14.75 -12.05
C ASP A 209 16.68 13.45 -11.66
N LEU A 210 17.25 12.71 -10.70
CA LEU A 210 16.69 11.50 -10.12
C LEU A 210 15.55 11.82 -9.13
N GLY A 211 14.52 12.49 -9.68
CA GLY A 211 13.38 13.10 -8.99
C GLY A 211 12.28 12.14 -8.54
N TRP A 212 11.22 12.70 -7.97
CA TRP A 212 9.92 12.04 -7.82
C TRP A 212 9.15 12.09 -9.15
N THR A 213 8.27 11.11 -9.40
CA THR A 213 7.32 11.12 -10.53
C THR A 213 6.05 10.32 -10.20
N PHE A 214 5.02 10.53 -11.02
CA PHE A 214 3.78 9.74 -11.07
C PHE A 214 3.52 9.18 -12.47
N VAL A 215 4.52 9.22 -13.36
CA VAL A 215 4.48 8.68 -14.73
C VAL A 215 3.28 9.20 -15.53
N ASP A 216 2.26 8.37 -15.72
CA ASP A 216 1.01 8.66 -16.43
C ASP A 216 -0.23 8.36 -15.56
N TRP A 217 -0.05 8.09 -14.27
CA TRP A 217 -1.13 7.73 -13.35
C TRP A 217 -2.05 8.92 -13.04
N ASN A 218 -1.47 10.12 -13.09
CA ASN A 218 -2.11 11.41 -12.80
C ASN A 218 -1.26 12.57 -13.36
N PRO A 219 -1.80 13.80 -13.44
CA PRO A 219 -0.99 15.00 -13.63
C PRO A 219 0.06 15.12 -12.52
N MET A 220 1.27 15.61 -12.86
CA MET A 220 2.33 15.89 -11.89
C MET A 220 2.06 17.21 -11.15
N ALA A 221 2.57 17.36 -9.93
CA ALA A 221 2.48 18.61 -9.18
C ALA A 221 3.15 19.79 -9.91
N PRO A 222 2.62 21.03 -9.79
CA PRO A 222 3.12 22.22 -10.52
C PRO A 222 4.59 22.58 -10.21
N ASP A 223 5.05 22.24 -9.01
CA ASP A 223 6.41 22.44 -8.49
C ASP A 223 7.31 21.20 -8.63
N LYS A 224 6.84 20.18 -9.36
CA LYS A 224 7.42 18.85 -9.42
C LYS A 224 7.75 18.27 -8.03
N ASN A 225 6.90 18.53 -7.05
CA ASN A 225 7.03 18.07 -5.66
C ASN A 225 8.30 18.56 -4.94
N MET A 226 8.82 19.73 -5.26
CA MET A 226 10.00 20.25 -4.54
C MET A 226 9.68 20.54 -3.06
N GLY A 227 10.64 20.26 -2.18
CA GLY A 227 10.51 20.57 -0.76
C GLY A 227 11.18 19.57 0.19
N LEU A 228 10.86 19.74 1.48
CA LEU A 228 11.28 18.87 2.57
C LEU A 228 10.18 17.82 2.81
N TYR A 229 10.10 16.85 1.90
CA TYR A 229 8.97 15.92 1.80
C TYR A 229 9.02 14.74 2.80
N ARG A 230 10.08 14.65 3.60
CA ARG A 230 10.22 13.72 4.74
C ARG A 230 10.76 14.45 5.97
N GLU A 231 10.90 13.68 7.05
CA GLU A 231 11.33 14.12 8.38
C GLU A 231 12.63 14.94 8.37
N VAL A 232 12.64 15.97 9.24
CA VAL A 232 13.84 16.75 9.58
C VAL A 232 13.96 16.76 11.10
N TYR A 233 15.10 16.34 11.63
CA TYR A 233 15.25 16.15 13.08
C TYR A 233 16.70 16.24 13.55
N LEU A 234 16.86 16.29 14.87
CA LEU A 234 18.15 16.33 15.56
C LEU A 234 18.38 15.08 16.42
N THR A 235 19.62 14.59 16.47
CA THR A 235 20.09 13.62 17.47
C THR A 235 21.46 14.04 18.02
N THR A 236 21.98 13.32 19.03
CA THR A 236 23.34 13.57 19.56
C THR A 236 24.09 12.28 19.80
N SER A 237 25.41 12.33 19.67
CA SER A 237 26.32 11.26 20.09
C SER A 237 27.54 11.82 20.84
N GLY A 238 28.26 10.92 21.51
CA GLY A 238 29.66 11.10 21.85
C GLY A 238 30.57 10.90 20.62
N PRO A 239 31.84 10.49 20.82
CA PRO A 239 32.84 10.42 19.75
C PRO A 239 32.62 9.29 18.75
N VAL A 240 31.82 8.27 19.08
CA VAL A 240 31.49 7.15 18.17
C VAL A 240 29.98 7.11 17.94
N THR A 241 29.55 7.12 16.69
CA THR A 241 28.15 6.90 16.30
C THR A 241 27.85 5.42 16.16
N VAL A 242 26.59 5.05 16.41
CA VAL A 242 26.03 3.71 16.15
C VAL A 242 24.94 3.88 15.10
N ARG A 243 24.99 3.16 13.97
CA ARG A 243 24.01 3.31 12.88
C ARG A 243 23.61 1.95 12.28
N TYR A 244 22.42 1.95 11.66
CA TYR A 244 21.87 0.87 10.84
C TYR A 244 21.98 -0.56 11.39
N PRO A 245 21.64 -0.82 12.67
CA PRO A 245 21.68 -2.17 13.21
C PRO A 245 20.67 -3.08 12.50
N GLN A 246 21.09 -4.29 12.18
CA GLN A 246 20.35 -5.26 11.37
C GLN A 246 20.44 -6.64 12.01
N VAL A 247 19.35 -7.41 11.99
CA VAL A 247 19.37 -8.85 12.23
C VAL A 247 18.98 -9.57 10.96
N VAL A 248 19.82 -10.50 10.50
CA VAL A 248 19.53 -11.43 9.41
C VAL A 248 19.25 -12.81 10.00
N SER A 249 18.16 -13.44 9.60
CA SER A 249 17.76 -14.78 10.03
C SER A 249 17.81 -15.82 8.90
N LYS A 250 18.27 -17.03 9.23
CA LYS A 250 18.21 -18.22 8.38
C LYS A 250 17.61 -19.41 9.13
N PHE A 251 17.02 -20.35 8.42
CA PHE A 251 16.43 -21.57 8.97
C PHE A 251 16.96 -22.84 8.29
N ASP A 252 17.00 -23.95 9.03
CA ASP A 252 17.19 -25.31 8.51
C ASP A 252 15.89 -25.80 7.79
N LEU A 253 15.51 -25.11 6.71
CA LEU A 253 14.24 -25.32 6.00
C LEU A 253 14.09 -26.79 5.52
N PRO A 254 12.91 -27.41 5.67
CA PRO A 254 11.63 -26.79 6.02
C PRO A 254 11.34 -26.67 7.53
N SER A 255 12.26 -27.05 8.42
CA SER A 255 12.07 -26.79 9.86
C SER A 255 12.21 -25.29 10.15
N LEU A 256 11.41 -24.83 11.12
CA LEU A 256 11.47 -23.48 11.68
C LEU A 256 11.81 -23.52 13.19
N ASP A 257 12.25 -24.67 13.69
CA ASP A 257 12.51 -24.92 15.11
C ASP A 257 13.78 -24.24 15.62
N THR A 258 14.65 -23.76 14.72
CA THR A 258 15.87 -23.02 15.08
C THR A 258 16.17 -21.96 14.04
N ALA A 259 16.32 -20.71 14.49
CA ALA A 259 16.81 -19.62 13.66
C ALA A 259 18.29 -19.34 13.93
N HIS A 260 19.05 -19.23 12.86
CA HIS A 260 20.45 -18.82 12.86
C HIS A 260 20.49 -17.32 12.60
N LEU A 261 20.97 -16.55 13.58
CA LEU A 261 20.93 -15.09 13.55
C LEU A 261 22.33 -14.49 13.34
N THR A 262 22.42 -13.48 12.48
CA THR A 262 23.61 -12.64 12.31
C THR A 262 23.23 -11.19 12.60
N VAL A 263 23.95 -10.53 13.51
CA VAL A 263 23.68 -9.13 13.88
C VAL A 263 24.79 -8.24 13.31
N ASN A 264 24.44 -7.27 12.46
CA ASN A 264 25.37 -6.29 11.89
C ASN A 264 25.09 -4.90 12.47
N VAL A 265 26.12 -4.13 12.80
CA VAL A 265 26.01 -2.74 13.25
C VAL A 265 27.14 -1.92 12.65
N GLU A 266 26.83 -0.72 12.15
CA GLU A 266 27.84 0.22 11.66
C GLU A 266 28.26 1.19 12.76
N LEU A 267 29.57 1.32 12.96
CA LEU A 267 30.19 2.30 13.86
C LEU A 267 31.03 3.29 13.05
N HIS A 268 31.09 4.54 13.49
CA HIS A 268 32.04 5.53 12.97
C HIS A 268 32.61 6.39 14.10
N ASN A 269 33.92 6.64 14.07
CA ASN A 269 34.62 7.48 15.06
C ASN A 269 34.81 8.91 14.54
N GLU A 270 33.98 9.83 15.02
CA GLU A 270 34.00 11.25 14.69
C GLU A 270 35.18 12.02 15.28
N SER A 271 35.97 11.43 16.19
CA SER A 271 37.07 12.14 16.83
C SER A 271 38.38 12.01 16.06
N ASP A 272 39.29 12.97 16.26
CA ASP A 272 40.65 12.95 15.70
C ASP A 272 41.61 12.08 16.54
N LYS A 273 41.08 11.13 17.31
CA LYS A 273 41.82 10.22 18.21
C LYS A 273 41.27 8.80 18.07
N ALA A 274 42.11 7.80 18.31
CA ALA A 274 41.62 6.44 18.42
C ALA A 274 40.68 6.30 19.64
N ILE A 275 39.56 5.60 19.47
CA ILE A 275 38.59 5.33 20.54
C ILE A 275 38.47 3.82 20.73
N GLU A 276 38.51 3.40 21.99
CA GLU A 276 38.29 2.02 22.41
C GLU A 276 37.03 1.95 23.29
N GLY A 277 36.26 0.88 23.12
CA GLY A 277 35.02 0.66 23.86
C GLY A 277 34.38 -0.67 23.48
N ASN A 278 33.18 -0.94 24.02
CA ASN A 278 32.39 -2.12 23.70
C ASN A 278 31.17 -1.73 22.88
N LEU A 279 30.92 -2.44 21.79
CA LEU A 279 29.59 -2.48 21.17
C LEU A 279 28.76 -3.54 21.89
N ASN A 280 27.63 -3.13 22.45
CA ASN A 280 26.63 -4.01 23.04
C ASN A 280 25.41 -4.12 22.13
N ALA A 281 24.82 -5.31 22.07
CA ALA A 281 23.58 -5.58 21.33
C ALA A 281 22.67 -6.52 22.13
N ARG A 282 21.39 -6.18 22.30
CA ARG A 282 20.45 -6.93 23.15
C ARG A 282 19.06 -7.03 22.52
N PHE A 283 18.41 -8.18 22.69
CA PHE A 283 17.00 -8.45 22.37
C PHE A 283 16.54 -9.71 23.10
N GLU A 284 15.31 -9.76 23.62
CA GLU A 284 14.66 -10.95 24.24
C GLU A 284 15.60 -12.01 24.87
N GLY A 285 16.36 -11.61 25.90
CA GLY A 285 17.26 -12.51 26.65
C GLY A 285 18.66 -12.69 26.04
N VAL A 286 18.87 -12.38 24.76
CA VAL A 286 20.17 -12.32 24.10
C VAL A 286 20.91 -11.05 24.51
N GLN A 287 22.18 -11.19 24.92
CA GLN A 287 23.08 -10.08 25.30
C GLN A 287 24.47 -10.29 24.71
N LEU A 288 24.82 -9.50 23.71
CA LEU A 288 26.09 -9.55 22.98
C LEU A 288 26.95 -8.35 23.41
N SER A 289 28.26 -8.57 23.51
CA SER A 289 29.24 -7.50 23.71
C SER A 289 30.53 -7.86 22.97
N GLN A 290 31.11 -6.90 22.26
CA GLN A 290 32.39 -7.06 21.58
C GLN A 290 33.25 -5.81 21.80
N PRO A 291 34.52 -5.95 22.23
CA PRO A 291 35.45 -4.83 22.28
C PRO A 291 35.84 -4.41 20.87
N VAL A 292 35.83 -3.10 20.62
CA VAL A 292 36.17 -2.50 19.33
C VAL A 292 37.10 -1.31 19.56
N LYS A 293 38.20 -1.31 18.82
CA LYS A 293 39.04 -0.13 18.57
C LYS A 293 38.66 0.46 17.21
N LEU A 294 38.51 1.77 17.17
CA LEU A 294 38.36 2.57 15.97
C LEU A 294 39.47 3.62 15.91
N GLU A 295 40.21 3.68 14.83
CA GLU A 295 41.17 4.75 14.54
C GLU A 295 40.42 6.08 14.23
N PRO A 296 41.10 7.25 14.20
CA PRO A 296 40.47 8.53 13.87
C PRO A 296 39.72 8.47 12.54
N LYS A 297 38.45 8.90 12.51
CA LYS A 297 37.58 8.89 11.32
C LYS A 297 37.35 7.51 10.69
N GLU A 298 37.65 6.41 11.39
CA GLU A 298 37.36 5.04 10.90
C GLU A 298 35.86 4.75 10.94
N SER A 299 35.33 4.23 9.82
CA SER A 299 34.02 3.54 9.76
C SER A 299 34.23 2.03 9.74
N LYS A 300 33.46 1.29 10.55
CA LYS A 300 33.59 -0.17 10.66
C LYS A 300 32.24 -0.83 10.90
N THR A 301 31.95 -1.89 10.13
CA THR A 301 30.84 -2.80 10.44
C THR A 301 31.33 -3.85 11.43
N VAL A 302 30.59 -4.02 12.53
CA VAL A 302 30.80 -5.09 13.51
C VAL A 302 29.69 -6.13 13.32
N THR A 303 30.09 -7.40 13.26
CA THR A 303 29.18 -8.52 12.98
C THR A 303 29.29 -9.57 14.09
N PHE A 304 28.18 -9.86 14.74
CA PHE A 304 28.04 -10.96 15.69
C PHE A 304 27.45 -12.18 14.98
N THR A 305 28.05 -13.36 15.16
CA THR A 305 27.60 -14.63 14.55
C THR A 305 27.40 -15.71 15.61
N GLU A 306 26.67 -16.78 15.26
CA GLU A 306 26.52 -17.95 16.15
C GLU A 306 27.81 -18.75 16.38
N ASN A 307 28.87 -18.51 15.58
CA ASN A 307 30.17 -19.15 15.81
C ASN A 307 30.78 -18.64 17.12
N ASP A 308 30.78 -17.32 17.30
CA ASP A 308 31.34 -16.61 18.45
C ASP A 308 30.33 -16.46 19.59
N HIS A 309 29.03 -16.40 19.27
CA HIS A 309 27.95 -16.16 20.23
C HIS A 309 26.82 -17.18 20.07
N LYS A 310 26.93 -18.36 20.70
CA LYS A 310 25.99 -19.50 20.55
C LYS A 310 24.52 -19.18 20.77
N GLN A 311 24.21 -18.16 21.58
CA GLN A 311 22.86 -17.61 21.79
C GLN A 311 22.20 -16.99 20.55
N LEU A 312 22.94 -16.77 19.46
CA LEU A 312 22.40 -16.39 18.15
C LEU A 312 21.86 -17.58 17.35
N LYS A 313 22.09 -18.83 17.81
CA LYS A 313 21.33 -20.00 17.40
C LYS A 313 20.10 -20.12 18.30
N LEU A 314 19.00 -19.50 17.89
CA LEU A 314 17.79 -19.33 18.72
C LEU A 314 16.80 -20.49 18.51
N PRO A 315 16.57 -21.37 19.50
CA PRO A 315 15.55 -22.42 19.41
C PRO A 315 14.14 -21.85 19.57
N HIS A 316 13.18 -22.46 18.89
CA HIS A 316 11.74 -22.13 18.87
C HIS A 316 11.44 -20.61 18.80
N PRO A 317 11.97 -19.91 17.78
CA PRO A 317 11.77 -18.48 17.62
C PRO A 317 10.29 -18.14 17.35
N ARG A 318 9.88 -16.92 17.74
CA ARG A 318 8.57 -16.37 17.36
C ARG A 318 8.63 -15.92 15.90
N VAL A 319 8.40 -16.86 14.98
CA VAL A 319 8.51 -16.63 13.52
C VAL A 319 7.52 -15.55 13.05
N TRP A 320 7.99 -14.63 12.19
CA TRP A 320 7.14 -13.67 11.48
C TRP A 320 6.57 -14.29 10.20
N TRP A 321 5.29 -14.02 9.94
CA TRP A 321 4.58 -14.47 8.74
C TRP A 321 3.78 -13.34 8.09
N PRO A 322 3.58 -13.38 6.76
CA PRO A 322 2.59 -12.53 6.10
C PRO A 322 1.17 -12.91 6.53
N ILE A 323 0.22 -12.02 6.22
CA ILE A 323 -1.20 -12.20 6.50
C ILE A 323 -1.72 -13.53 5.91
N HIS A 324 -2.66 -14.16 6.61
CA HIS A 324 -3.22 -15.50 6.35
C HIS A 324 -2.27 -16.69 6.62
N PHE A 325 -0.95 -16.50 6.71
CA PHE A 325 0.00 -17.60 6.94
C PHE A 325 0.41 -17.79 8.42
N GLY A 326 0.38 -16.73 9.23
CA GLY A 326 0.71 -16.82 10.65
C GLY A 326 0.67 -15.47 11.37
N ALA A 327 1.37 -15.40 12.52
CA ALA A 327 1.46 -14.19 13.33
C ALA A 327 2.63 -13.29 12.90
N GLN A 328 2.41 -11.98 13.02
CA GLN A 328 3.39 -10.92 12.67
C GLN A 328 4.31 -10.65 13.86
N ASN A 329 5.05 -11.68 14.29
CA ASN A 329 5.94 -11.57 15.45
C ASN A 329 7.11 -10.63 15.16
N LEU A 330 7.22 -9.57 15.94
CA LEU A 330 8.35 -8.62 15.87
C LEU A 330 9.14 -8.66 17.18
N TYR A 331 10.45 -8.46 17.02
CA TYR A 331 11.46 -8.28 18.06
C TYR A 331 11.97 -6.83 18.00
N THR A 332 12.69 -6.40 19.04
CA THR A 332 13.42 -5.12 19.04
C THR A 332 14.87 -5.37 19.40
N LEU A 333 15.77 -5.05 18.46
CA LEU A 333 17.21 -5.04 18.68
C LEU A 333 17.62 -3.66 19.19
N GLU A 334 18.21 -3.62 20.38
CA GLU A 334 18.78 -2.43 21.00
C GLU A 334 20.30 -2.51 20.95
N THR A 335 20.98 -1.47 20.46
CA THR A 335 22.46 -1.44 20.36
C THR A 335 23.03 -0.15 20.94
N ASP A 336 24.16 -0.25 21.66
CA ASP A 336 24.92 0.94 22.09
C ASP A 336 26.43 0.71 22.09
N PHE A 337 27.18 1.78 21.88
CA PHE A 337 28.63 1.80 22.02
C PHE A 337 29.01 2.51 23.32
N VAL A 338 29.78 1.84 24.17
CA VAL A 338 30.19 2.32 25.49
C VAL A 338 31.70 2.43 25.57
N SER A 339 32.22 3.63 25.85
CA SER A 339 33.65 3.90 26.07
C SER A 339 33.83 4.53 27.45
N ASN A 340 34.82 4.05 28.22
CA ASN A 340 35.09 4.50 29.60
C ASN A 340 33.84 4.51 30.52
N GLY A 341 32.92 3.55 30.34
CA GLY A 341 31.67 3.45 31.10
C GLY A 341 30.56 4.42 30.67
N ILE A 342 30.80 5.25 29.64
CA ILE A 342 29.85 6.24 29.12
C ILE A 342 29.31 5.76 27.78
N VAL A 343 27.98 5.79 27.60
CA VAL A 343 27.34 5.54 26.31
C VAL A 343 27.68 6.68 25.36
N SER A 344 28.33 6.36 24.25
CA SER A 344 28.56 7.31 23.16
C SER A 344 27.29 7.49 22.32
N ASP A 345 26.65 6.41 21.90
CA ASP A 345 25.46 6.46 21.06
C ASP A 345 24.63 5.18 21.19
N ARG A 346 23.34 5.25 20.82
CA ARG A 346 22.37 4.15 20.90
C ARG A 346 21.39 4.16 19.72
N GLN A 347 21.12 2.98 19.19
CA GLN A 347 20.07 2.74 18.20
C GLN A 347 19.10 1.66 18.68
N SER A 348 17.90 1.66 18.10
CA SER A 348 16.91 0.59 18.25
C SER A 348 16.29 0.31 16.89
N THR A 349 16.20 -0.97 16.51
CA THR A 349 15.58 -1.40 15.25
C THR A 349 14.65 -2.58 15.52
N ARG A 350 13.44 -2.52 14.98
CA ARG A 350 12.50 -3.64 14.98
C ARG A 350 12.86 -4.61 13.86
N PHE A 351 12.66 -5.90 14.09
CA PHE A 351 12.89 -6.94 13.08
C PHE A 351 11.95 -8.12 13.29
N GLY A 352 11.70 -8.90 12.24
CA GLY A 352 10.97 -10.17 12.31
C GLY A 352 11.88 -11.32 11.91
N ILE A 353 11.84 -12.42 12.68
CA ILE A 353 12.60 -13.64 12.34
C ILE A 353 11.84 -14.38 11.25
N ARG A 354 12.35 -14.32 10.03
CA ARG A 354 11.75 -14.90 8.81
C ARG A 354 12.81 -15.14 7.75
N GLU A 355 12.54 -16.03 6.81
CA GLU A 355 13.38 -16.21 5.62
C GLU A 355 12.54 -16.02 4.35
N ILE A 356 12.95 -15.14 3.44
CA ILE A 356 12.36 -15.02 2.11
C ILE A 356 13.35 -15.49 1.07
N THR A 357 12.87 -16.34 0.16
CA THR A 357 13.59 -16.80 -1.02
C THR A 357 12.70 -16.71 -2.24
N SER A 358 13.29 -16.88 -3.43
CA SER A 358 12.52 -17.03 -4.66
C SER A 358 13.24 -17.97 -5.61
N GLU A 359 12.49 -18.63 -6.48
CA GLU A 359 13.00 -19.48 -7.55
C GLU A 359 12.42 -19.02 -8.90
N VAL A 360 13.11 -19.37 -9.99
CA VAL A 360 12.53 -19.36 -11.34
C VAL A 360 12.15 -20.81 -11.63
N ASP A 361 10.90 -21.05 -12.02
CA ASP A 361 10.44 -22.39 -12.39
C ASP A 361 10.80 -22.75 -13.85
N GLU A 362 10.47 -23.97 -14.25
CA GLU A 362 10.73 -24.50 -15.60
C GLU A 362 10.01 -23.74 -16.73
N GLN A 363 9.01 -22.91 -16.39
CA GLN A 363 8.27 -22.06 -17.31
C GLN A 363 8.83 -20.62 -17.33
N ASN A 364 9.96 -20.38 -16.67
CA ASN A 364 10.57 -19.07 -16.44
C ASN A 364 9.71 -18.12 -15.57
N HIS A 365 8.88 -18.64 -14.67
CA HIS A 365 8.12 -17.80 -13.73
C HIS A 365 8.80 -17.69 -12.37
N ARG A 366 8.77 -16.48 -11.79
CA ARG A 366 9.27 -16.16 -10.45
C ARG A 366 8.26 -16.63 -9.40
N VAL A 367 8.66 -17.56 -8.55
CA VAL A 367 7.86 -18.03 -7.41
C VAL A 367 8.53 -17.59 -6.11
N PHE A 368 7.80 -16.84 -5.28
CA PHE A 368 8.28 -16.42 -3.96
C PHE A 368 7.94 -17.43 -2.87
N LYS A 369 8.84 -17.55 -1.89
CA LYS A 369 8.66 -18.37 -0.70
C LYS A 369 8.93 -17.55 0.56
N VAL A 370 8.09 -17.72 1.58
CA VAL A 370 8.31 -17.20 2.94
C VAL A 370 8.36 -18.38 3.89
N ASN A 371 9.44 -18.48 4.67
CA ASN A 371 9.71 -19.58 5.60
C ASN A 371 9.57 -20.96 4.93
N GLY A 372 10.04 -21.07 3.68
CA GLY A 372 9.96 -22.27 2.84
C GLY A 372 8.63 -22.49 2.09
N GLN A 373 7.55 -21.78 2.43
CA GLN A 373 6.22 -21.97 1.82
C GLN A 373 5.99 -21.04 0.62
N LYS A 374 5.45 -21.57 -0.49
CA LYS A 374 5.11 -20.79 -1.69
C LYS A 374 3.96 -19.82 -1.40
N ILE A 375 4.09 -18.56 -1.82
CA ILE A 375 3.05 -17.54 -1.65
C ILE A 375 2.56 -17.09 -3.03
N LEU A 376 1.24 -17.12 -3.25
CA LEU A 376 0.62 -16.42 -4.38
C LEU A 376 0.55 -14.93 -4.01
N ILE A 377 1.28 -14.08 -4.73
CA ILE A 377 1.26 -12.64 -4.47
C ILE A 377 -0.04 -12.05 -5.02
N ARG A 378 -0.81 -11.36 -4.19
CA ARG A 378 -2.03 -10.63 -4.58
C ARG A 378 -1.98 -9.27 -3.93
N GLY A 379 -1.81 -8.22 -4.73
CA GLY A 379 -1.60 -6.86 -4.24
C GLY A 379 -2.07 -5.79 -5.20
N GLY A 380 -1.66 -4.55 -4.95
CA GLY A 380 -1.85 -3.42 -5.85
C GLY A 380 -0.68 -2.43 -5.79
N GLY A 381 -0.52 -1.64 -6.87
CA GLY A 381 0.42 -0.53 -6.93
C GLY A 381 0.00 0.60 -5.99
N TRP A 382 0.95 1.21 -5.28
CA TRP A 382 0.69 2.34 -4.38
C TRP A 382 0.96 3.67 -5.07
N ALA A 383 0.11 4.67 -4.83
CA ALA A 383 0.37 6.06 -5.14
C ALA A 383 0.40 6.92 -3.85
N SER A 384 1.42 7.77 -3.71
CA SER A 384 1.43 8.84 -2.70
C SER A 384 0.41 9.93 -3.05
N ASP A 385 -0.07 10.70 -2.07
CA ASP A 385 -0.79 11.97 -2.31
C ASP A 385 -0.01 12.86 -3.30
N LEU A 386 -0.71 13.56 -4.20
CA LEU A 386 -0.09 14.35 -5.27
C LEU A 386 0.88 15.43 -4.77
N PHE A 387 0.72 15.93 -3.54
CA PHE A 387 1.62 16.91 -2.93
C PHE A 387 2.55 16.30 -1.87
N LEU A 388 2.65 14.97 -1.83
CA LEU A 388 3.39 14.16 -0.86
C LEU A 388 2.98 14.41 0.61
N ARG A 389 1.73 14.84 0.84
CA ARG A 389 1.20 15.05 2.20
C ARG A 389 1.03 13.71 2.90
N PHE A 390 1.59 13.61 4.11
CA PHE A 390 1.58 12.38 4.90
C PHE A 390 0.57 12.47 6.04
N VAL A 391 -0.43 11.58 6.04
CA VAL A 391 -1.49 11.53 7.07
C VAL A 391 -1.55 10.12 7.67
N PRO A 392 -0.99 9.88 8.88
CA PRO A 392 -0.94 8.56 9.50
C PRO A 392 -2.31 7.88 9.66
N GLU A 393 -3.36 8.65 9.93
CA GLU A 393 -4.75 8.17 10.05
C GLU A 393 -5.26 7.59 8.73
N ARG A 394 -4.96 8.26 7.62
CA ARG A 394 -5.30 7.82 6.27
C ARG A 394 -4.57 6.51 5.96
N LEU A 395 -3.27 6.46 6.23
CA LEU A 395 -2.46 5.28 5.96
C LEU A 395 -2.95 4.05 6.75
N ARG A 396 -3.32 4.22 8.03
CA ARG A 396 -3.93 3.15 8.82
C ARG A 396 -5.26 2.66 8.23
N ALA A 397 -6.05 3.53 7.61
CA ALA A 397 -7.27 3.12 6.91
C ALA A 397 -6.97 2.37 5.61
N GLU A 398 -5.98 2.82 4.84
CA GLU A 398 -5.56 2.18 3.58
C GLU A 398 -4.98 0.77 3.82
N PHE A 399 -4.20 0.56 4.89
CA PHE A 399 -3.79 -0.80 5.30
C PHE A 399 -4.95 -1.66 5.80
N ARG A 400 -5.96 -1.08 6.48
CA ARG A 400 -7.19 -1.82 6.82
C ARG A 400 -7.94 -2.27 5.58
N TYR A 401 -7.98 -1.44 4.53
CA TYR A 401 -8.57 -1.79 3.22
C TYR A 401 -7.81 -2.91 2.50
N VAL A 402 -6.48 -2.87 2.47
CA VAL A 402 -5.64 -3.97 1.94
C VAL A 402 -5.99 -5.31 2.62
N LYS A 403 -6.07 -5.31 3.96
CA LYS A 403 -6.42 -6.50 4.74
C LYS A 403 -7.85 -6.98 4.53
N ASP A 404 -8.80 -6.06 4.50
CA ASP A 404 -10.22 -6.37 4.33
C ASP A 404 -10.54 -6.88 2.91
N MET A 405 -9.74 -6.50 1.91
CA MET A 405 -9.74 -7.09 0.57
C MET A 405 -8.97 -8.43 0.47
N ASN A 406 -8.44 -8.99 1.56
CA ASN A 406 -7.60 -10.20 1.57
C ASN A 406 -6.35 -10.12 0.65
N LEU A 407 -5.84 -8.91 0.40
CA LEU A 407 -4.59 -8.69 -0.31
C LEU A 407 -3.41 -8.91 0.65
N ASN A 408 -2.31 -9.44 0.13
CA ASN A 408 -1.12 -9.78 0.90
C ASN A 408 0.13 -8.98 0.49
N ALA A 409 0.04 -8.09 -0.51
CA ALA A 409 1.17 -7.29 -0.97
C ALA A 409 0.81 -5.86 -1.43
N ILE A 410 1.81 -4.97 -1.43
CA ILE A 410 1.76 -3.64 -2.03
C ILE A 410 3.05 -3.43 -2.85
N ARG A 411 2.95 -2.84 -4.06
CA ARG A 411 4.12 -2.41 -4.85
C ARG A 411 4.33 -0.91 -4.77
N LEU A 412 5.54 -0.52 -4.39
CA LEU A 412 6.06 0.85 -4.42
C LEU A 412 6.97 1.00 -5.64
N GLU A 413 6.40 1.37 -6.79
CA GLU A 413 7.19 1.78 -7.95
C GLU A 413 7.66 3.22 -7.75
N GLY A 414 8.90 3.43 -7.31
CA GLY A 414 9.44 4.75 -7.00
C GLY A 414 8.79 5.47 -5.81
N GLN A 415 7.57 5.12 -5.42
CA GLN A 415 6.81 5.73 -4.32
C GLN A 415 7.33 5.28 -2.94
N LEU A 416 8.65 5.36 -2.69
CA LEU A 416 9.26 4.91 -1.44
C LEU A 416 8.75 5.76 -0.26
N GLN A 417 7.99 5.13 0.63
CA GLN A 417 7.28 5.80 1.73
C GLN A 417 8.18 6.14 2.93
N PRO A 418 7.69 6.94 3.90
CA PRO A 418 8.32 7.08 5.23
C PRO A 418 8.29 5.77 6.03
N ASP A 419 9.16 5.65 7.05
CA ASP A 419 9.37 4.39 7.79
C ASP A 419 8.09 3.85 8.45
N TYR A 420 7.18 4.75 8.88
CA TYR A 420 5.87 4.37 9.43
C TYR A 420 5.04 3.45 8.52
N PHE A 421 5.20 3.56 7.19
CA PHE A 421 4.56 2.68 6.22
C PHE A 421 5.07 1.25 6.31
N PHE A 422 6.40 1.08 6.33
CA PHE A 422 7.04 -0.23 6.43
C PHE A 422 6.86 -0.81 7.83
N ASP A 423 6.88 0.04 8.87
CA ASP A 423 6.55 -0.34 10.23
C ASP A 423 5.12 -0.88 10.37
N LEU A 424 4.16 -0.31 9.62
CA LEU A 424 2.79 -0.77 9.56
C LEU A 424 2.69 -2.07 8.73
N ALA A 425 3.37 -2.17 7.59
CA ALA A 425 3.45 -3.40 6.80
C ALA A 425 4.00 -4.59 7.60
N ASP A 426 5.04 -4.36 8.40
CA ASP A 426 5.61 -5.34 9.33
C ASP A 426 4.60 -5.80 10.40
N GLN A 427 3.79 -4.89 10.94
CA GLN A 427 2.77 -5.18 11.96
C GLN A 427 1.55 -5.89 11.38
N GLU A 428 1.17 -5.54 10.16
CA GLU A 428 -0.07 -5.97 9.51
C GLU A 428 0.10 -7.23 8.65
N GLY A 429 1.34 -7.61 8.34
CA GLY A 429 1.68 -8.83 7.59
C GLY A 429 1.63 -8.64 6.07
N ILE A 430 1.76 -7.40 5.59
CA ILE A 430 1.62 -7.05 4.17
C ILE A 430 3.01 -7.02 3.54
N LEU A 431 3.22 -7.78 2.46
CA LEU A 431 4.49 -7.88 1.76
C LEU A 431 4.76 -6.63 0.90
N ILE A 432 5.96 -6.06 0.99
CA ILE A 432 6.32 -4.87 0.21
C ILE A 432 7.27 -5.22 -0.93
N ILE A 433 6.87 -4.87 -2.15
CA ILE A 433 7.71 -4.84 -3.35
C ILE A 433 8.17 -3.39 -3.50
N ALA A 434 9.47 -3.13 -3.45
CA ALA A 434 10.01 -1.77 -3.53
C ALA A 434 11.09 -1.66 -4.60
N GLY A 435 11.20 -0.51 -5.26
CA GLY A 435 12.24 -0.27 -6.25
C GLY A 435 12.15 1.10 -6.89
N TRP A 436 12.95 1.29 -7.94
CA TRP A 436 12.96 2.54 -8.72
C TRP A 436 11.75 2.63 -9.66
N CYS A 437 11.47 3.86 -10.12
CA CYS A 437 10.35 4.15 -11.01
C CYS A 437 10.73 3.94 -12.48
N CYS A 438 9.78 3.53 -13.32
CA CYS A 438 9.95 3.58 -14.76
C CYS A 438 10.01 5.02 -15.29
N CYS A 439 10.15 5.12 -16.62
CA CYS A 439 9.55 6.21 -17.41
C CYS A 439 9.97 7.64 -17.00
N SER A 440 11.16 7.77 -16.44
CA SER A 440 11.75 9.00 -15.89
C SER A 440 13.27 8.87 -15.90
N HIS A 441 14.01 9.88 -15.42
CA HIS A 441 15.47 9.86 -15.43
C HIS A 441 16.07 8.62 -14.75
N TRP A 442 15.36 7.96 -13.83
CA TRP A 442 15.74 6.67 -13.25
C TRP A 442 16.05 5.56 -14.28
N GLU A 443 15.49 5.62 -15.49
CA GLU A 443 15.74 4.66 -16.59
C GLU A 443 16.30 5.31 -17.87
N HIS A 444 16.90 6.51 -17.78
CA HIS A 444 17.50 7.23 -18.91
C HIS A 444 19.03 7.05 -18.96
N TRP A 445 19.48 5.79 -19.07
CA TRP A 445 20.92 5.48 -19.11
C TRP A 445 21.55 5.70 -20.50
N ILE A 446 22.84 6.07 -20.55
CA ILE A 446 23.60 6.29 -21.81
C ILE A 446 23.50 5.09 -22.77
N HIS A 447 23.51 3.87 -22.24
CA HIS A 447 23.55 2.63 -23.04
C HIS A 447 22.16 1.98 -23.23
N ARG A 448 21.08 2.71 -22.99
CA ARG A 448 19.71 2.24 -23.25
C ARG A 448 19.33 2.47 -24.73
N GLY A 449 19.41 1.40 -25.54
CA GLY A 449 19.28 1.48 -27.00
C GLY A 449 17.95 2.00 -27.56
N ASP A 450 16.85 1.91 -26.80
CA ASP A 450 15.52 2.46 -27.16
C ASP A 450 15.30 3.90 -26.67
N TYR A 451 16.13 4.40 -25.74
CA TYR A 451 16.06 5.78 -25.26
C TYR A 451 17.10 6.66 -25.97
N GLN A 452 16.70 7.25 -27.10
CA GLN A 452 17.59 8.05 -27.94
C GLN A 452 17.32 9.56 -27.89
N ASN A 453 16.21 9.99 -27.27
CA ASN A 453 15.67 11.34 -27.35
C ASN A 453 15.46 11.98 -25.96
N GLY A 454 16.55 12.37 -25.30
CA GLY A 454 16.51 13.14 -24.06
C GLY A 454 17.83 13.07 -23.28
N PRO A 455 17.89 13.68 -22.08
CA PRO A 455 19.09 13.66 -21.25
C PRO A 455 19.38 12.25 -20.76
N THR A 456 20.64 11.84 -20.83
CA THR A 456 21.11 10.56 -20.27
C THR A 456 21.97 10.79 -19.05
N TRP A 457 22.20 9.74 -18.25
CA TRP A 457 22.97 9.83 -17.00
C TRP A 457 24.38 10.41 -17.18
N GLU A 458 24.67 11.48 -16.46
CA GLU A 458 26.04 11.99 -16.27
C GLU A 458 26.72 11.31 -15.07
N LYS A 459 28.03 11.50 -14.89
CA LYS A 459 28.80 10.94 -13.74
C LYS A 459 28.13 11.20 -12.38
N LYS A 460 27.58 12.40 -12.19
CA LYS A 460 26.87 12.80 -10.97
C LYS A 460 25.64 11.94 -10.68
N ASP A 461 24.98 11.42 -11.73
CA ASP A 461 23.73 10.66 -11.61
C ASP A 461 24.04 9.24 -11.15
N TYR A 462 25.14 8.64 -11.63
CA TYR A 462 25.69 7.40 -11.06
C TYR A 462 26.01 7.54 -9.57
N GLU A 463 26.65 8.65 -9.17
CA GLU A 463 27.00 8.93 -7.77
C GLU A 463 25.74 9.10 -6.90
N ILE A 464 24.75 9.88 -7.37
CA ILE A 464 23.47 10.08 -6.68
C ILE A 464 22.65 8.78 -6.61
N ALA A 465 22.61 7.98 -7.69
CA ALA A 465 21.88 6.71 -7.74
C ALA A 465 22.48 5.67 -6.80
N ALA A 466 23.81 5.49 -6.82
CA ALA A 466 24.54 4.57 -5.94
C ALA A 466 24.33 4.93 -4.47
N ALA A 467 24.41 6.22 -4.14
CA ALA A 467 24.18 6.69 -2.77
C ALA A 467 22.70 6.61 -2.37
N SER A 468 21.76 6.88 -3.29
CA SER A 468 20.31 6.71 -3.04
C SER A 468 19.97 5.26 -2.74
N GLN A 469 20.52 4.30 -3.50
CA GLN A 469 20.32 2.90 -3.17
C GLN A 469 21.00 2.52 -1.84
N THR A 470 22.20 3.03 -1.58
CA THR A 470 22.90 2.78 -0.31
C THR A 470 22.04 3.21 0.88
N ASP A 471 21.48 4.42 0.85
CA ASP A 471 20.66 4.97 1.92
C ASP A 471 19.34 4.20 2.07
N GLN A 472 18.65 3.91 0.95
CA GLN A 472 17.38 3.18 0.98
C GLN A 472 17.54 1.71 1.40
N ILE A 473 18.60 1.03 0.99
CA ILE A 473 18.87 -0.36 1.42
C ILE A 473 19.26 -0.40 2.90
N LYS A 474 20.07 0.55 3.39
CA LYS A 474 20.37 0.67 4.83
C LYS A 474 19.13 0.91 5.68
N ARG A 475 18.22 1.79 5.22
CA ARG A 475 16.94 2.08 5.87
C ARG A 475 16.03 0.86 5.90
N LEU A 476 15.90 0.15 4.77
CA LEU A 476 14.84 -0.84 4.59
C LEU A 476 15.23 -2.29 4.90
N ARG A 477 16.53 -2.65 4.94
CA ARG A 477 17.01 -4.05 5.08
C ARG A 477 16.60 -4.81 6.35
N SER A 478 15.99 -4.15 7.32
CA SER A 478 15.53 -4.74 8.60
C SER A 478 14.02 -4.99 8.65
N HIS A 479 13.23 -4.48 7.69
CA HIS A 479 11.78 -4.65 7.68
C HIS A 479 11.34 -6.08 7.30
N ALA A 480 10.50 -6.66 8.17
CA ALA A 480 10.02 -8.04 8.05
C ALA A 480 9.01 -8.26 6.90
N SER A 481 8.39 -7.19 6.43
CA SER A 481 7.45 -7.12 5.29
C SER A 481 8.14 -7.13 3.93
N LEU A 482 9.40 -6.70 3.86
CA LEU A 482 10.06 -6.40 2.58
C LEU A 482 10.34 -7.70 1.80
N LEU A 483 9.69 -7.86 0.65
CA LEU A 483 9.65 -9.08 -0.15
C LEU A 483 10.80 -9.14 -1.15
N VAL A 484 10.95 -8.07 -1.94
CA VAL A 484 11.89 -8.02 -3.07
C VAL A 484 12.24 -6.56 -3.37
N TRP A 485 13.49 -6.33 -3.78
CA TRP A 485 13.94 -5.06 -4.33
C TRP A 485 14.01 -5.13 -5.86
N LEU A 486 13.48 -4.11 -6.55
CA LEU A 486 13.55 -3.99 -8.01
C LEU A 486 14.55 -2.89 -8.39
N ASN A 487 15.61 -3.26 -9.14
CA ASN A 487 16.67 -2.35 -9.58
C ASN A 487 16.26 -1.45 -10.76
N GLY A 488 15.09 -1.69 -11.36
CA GLY A 488 14.42 -0.94 -12.41
C GLY A 488 12.96 -1.38 -12.48
N SER A 489 12.16 -0.81 -13.37
CA SER A 489 10.73 -1.13 -13.50
C SER A 489 10.43 -1.66 -14.90
N ASP A 490 10.06 -0.83 -15.86
CA ASP A 490 9.88 -1.20 -17.28
C ASP A 490 11.16 -1.70 -17.92
N ASN A 491 12.32 -1.18 -17.49
CA ASN A 491 13.59 -1.44 -18.13
C ASN A 491 14.62 -1.91 -17.11
N PRO A 492 15.29 -3.05 -17.33
CA PRO A 492 16.43 -3.41 -16.52
C PRO A 492 17.56 -2.39 -16.73
N PRO A 493 18.31 -2.04 -15.68
CA PRO A 493 19.51 -1.24 -15.84
C PRO A 493 20.53 -1.91 -16.77
N PRO A 494 21.37 -1.14 -17.47
CA PRO A 494 22.49 -1.70 -18.22
C PRO A 494 23.51 -2.37 -17.26
N PRO A 495 24.39 -3.26 -17.77
CA PRO A 495 25.19 -4.13 -16.92
C PRO A 495 26.10 -3.41 -15.90
N ASP A 496 26.58 -2.21 -16.22
CA ASP A 496 27.37 -1.36 -15.31
C ASP A 496 26.55 -0.87 -14.11
N VAL A 497 25.33 -0.38 -14.37
CA VAL A 497 24.40 0.10 -13.32
C VAL A 497 23.82 -1.08 -12.54
N GLU A 498 23.47 -2.18 -13.22
CA GLU A 498 22.96 -3.39 -12.58
C GLU A 498 24.00 -4.00 -11.62
N GLN A 499 25.25 -4.10 -12.06
CA GLN A 499 26.35 -4.59 -11.22
C GLN A 499 26.64 -3.66 -10.03
N MET A 500 26.68 -2.34 -10.27
CA MET A 500 26.83 -1.33 -9.20
C MET A 500 25.77 -1.50 -8.11
N TYR A 501 24.51 -1.69 -8.51
CA TYR A 501 23.40 -1.89 -7.57
C TYR A 501 23.51 -3.22 -6.81
N ILE A 502 23.91 -4.30 -7.49
CA ILE A 502 24.10 -5.61 -6.87
C ILE A 502 25.24 -5.61 -5.85
N ASP A 503 26.32 -4.89 -6.12
CA ASP A 503 27.45 -4.81 -5.20
C ASP A 503 27.12 -3.96 -3.96
N ILE A 504 26.24 -2.97 -4.07
CA ILE A 504 25.62 -2.28 -2.92
C ILE A 504 24.79 -3.27 -2.08
N LEU A 505 23.91 -4.05 -2.71
CA LEU A 505 23.07 -5.05 -2.02
C LEU A 505 23.92 -6.09 -1.26
N LYS A 506 24.98 -6.61 -1.90
CA LYS A 506 25.95 -7.54 -1.26
C LYS A 506 26.68 -6.87 -0.09
N LYS A 507 27.26 -5.68 -0.31
CA LYS A 507 28.02 -4.93 0.70
C LYS A 507 27.19 -4.61 1.94
N LEU A 508 25.88 -4.39 1.76
CA LEU A 508 24.95 -4.04 2.83
C LEU A 508 24.21 -5.24 3.44
N ASN A 509 24.61 -6.47 3.12
CA ASN A 509 24.00 -7.71 3.61
C ASN A 509 22.48 -7.74 3.41
N TRP A 510 22.02 -7.38 2.21
CA TRP A 510 20.60 -7.44 1.85
C TRP A 510 20.09 -8.89 1.94
N PRO A 511 19.08 -9.19 2.78
CA PRO A 511 18.72 -10.57 3.11
C PRO A 511 17.70 -11.21 2.16
N ASN A 512 17.15 -10.44 1.21
CA ASN A 512 15.96 -10.82 0.44
C ASN A 512 16.29 -11.02 -1.05
N PRO A 513 15.36 -11.56 -1.86
CA PRO A 513 15.45 -11.47 -3.31
C PRO A 513 15.61 -10.03 -3.82
N TYR A 514 16.19 -9.90 -4.99
CA TYR A 514 16.20 -8.69 -5.82
C TYR A 514 16.06 -9.10 -7.28
N LEU A 515 15.50 -8.21 -8.12
CA LEU A 515 15.33 -8.41 -9.56
C LEU A 515 15.89 -7.22 -10.33
N SER A 516 16.30 -7.45 -11.58
CA SER A 516 16.74 -6.41 -12.50
C SER A 516 15.64 -5.40 -12.84
N SER A 517 14.43 -5.88 -13.12
CA SER A 517 13.27 -5.07 -13.50
C SER A 517 11.95 -5.75 -13.10
N ALA A 518 10.84 -5.04 -13.32
CA ALA A 518 9.48 -5.56 -13.18
C ALA A 518 8.99 -6.31 -14.44
N THR A 519 9.78 -6.40 -15.52
CA THR A 519 9.40 -7.00 -16.81
C THR A 519 10.07 -8.35 -17.08
N ALA A 520 9.66 -9.03 -18.16
CA ALA A 520 10.27 -10.28 -18.62
C ALA A 520 11.63 -10.10 -19.32
N LYS A 521 12.17 -8.87 -19.42
CA LYS A 521 13.44 -8.58 -20.08
C LYS A 521 14.61 -9.24 -19.31
N THR A 522 15.25 -10.21 -19.97
CA THR A 522 16.42 -10.93 -19.44
C THR A 522 17.67 -10.05 -19.52
N THR A 523 18.49 -10.03 -18.46
CA THR A 523 19.78 -9.31 -18.45
C THR A 523 20.98 -10.25 -18.53
N THR A 524 22.17 -9.69 -18.76
CA THR A 524 23.42 -10.46 -18.73
C THR A 524 24.01 -10.63 -17.33
N VAL A 525 23.55 -9.87 -16.32
CA VAL A 525 24.10 -9.92 -14.95
C VAL A 525 23.25 -10.78 -14.02
N THR A 526 21.92 -10.59 -13.99
CA THR A 526 21.00 -11.42 -13.17
C THR A 526 20.20 -12.44 -13.95
N GLY A 527 20.18 -12.35 -15.29
CA GLY A 527 19.48 -13.31 -16.13
C GLY A 527 17.97 -13.05 -16.18
N VAL A 528 17.20 -14.12 -16.03
CA VAL A 528 15.74 -14.10 -16.14
C VAL A 528 15.12 -13.54 -14.86
N SER A 529 14.40 -12.42 -14.97
CA SER A 529 13.65 -11.83 -13.85
C SER A 529 12.55 -12.78 -13.34
N GLY A 530 11.84 -13.43 -14.27
CA GLY A 530 10.71 -14.34 -14.05
C GLY A 530 9.36 -13.64 -13.79
N VAL A 531 9.31 -12.32 -14.00
CA VAL A 531 8.10 -11.50 -13.86
C VAL A 531 7.68 -10.95 -15.22
N LYS A 532 6.48 -10.37 -15.33
CA LYS A 532 5.95 -9.83 -16.59
C LYS A 532 5.16 -8.53 -16.38
N MET A 533 5.13 -7.73 -17.45
CA MET A 533 4.49 -6.42 -17.54
C MET A 533 4.06 -6.24 -19.01
N GLU A 534 3.03 -6.99 -19.42
CA GLU A 534 2.61 -7.11 -20.84
C GLU A 534 1.21 -6.51 -21.06
N GLY A 535 0.82 -5.57 -20.19
CA GLY A 535 -0.56 -5.12 -20.04
C GLY A 535 -1.50 -6.22 -19.55
N PRO A 536 -2.82 -5.95 -19.44
CA PRO A 536 -3.49 -4.73 -19.86
C PRO A 536 -3.55 -3.66 -18.75
N TYR A 537 -3.86 -2.43 -19.17
CA TYR A 537 -4.10 -1.24 -18.33
C TYR A 537 -5.37 -0.48 -18.78
N GLU A 538 -6.12 -1.03 -19.72
CA GLU A 538 -7.40 -0.54 -20.24
C GLU A 538 -8.35 -1.74 -20.35
N TRP A 539 -9.65 -1.49 -20.50
CA TRP A 539 -10.67 -2.52 -20.36
C TRP A 539 -10.46 -3.75 -21.25
N VAL A 540 -10.55 -4.91 -20.60
CA VAL A 540 -10.65 -6.23 -21.21
C VAL A 540 -11.78 -7.01 -20.54
N PRO A 541 -12.46 -7.92 -21.27
CA PRO A 541 -13.53 -8.73 -20.72
C PRO A 541 -13.03 -9.75 -19.68
N PRO A 542 -13.89 -10.23 -18.76
CA PRO A 542 -13.55 -11.22 -17.73
C PRO A 542 -12.86 -12.49 -18.26
N THR A 543 -13.22 -12.92 -19.48
CA THR A 543 -12.63 -14.10 -20.16
C THR A 543 -11.14 -13.93 -20.44
N TYR A 544 -10.63 -12.71 -20.63
CA TYR A 544 -9.23 -12.42 -20.94
C TYR A 544 -8.26 -13.08 -19.94
N TRP A 545 -8.54 -12.93 -18.64
CA TRP A 545 -7.66 -13.40 -17.57
C TRP A 545 -7.45 -14.91 -17.55
N GLN A 546 -8.38 -15.67 -18.12
CA GLN A 546 -8.33 -17.13 -18.17
C GLN A 546 -7.96 -17.65 -19.57
N LEU A 547 -8.25 -16.91 -20.64
CA LEU A 547 -7.91 -17.28 -22.01
C LEU A 547 -6.47 -16.91 -22.41
N ASP A 548 -5.96 -15.75 -22.00
CA ASP A 548 -4.57 -15.39 -22.30
C ASP A 548 -3.59 -16.29 -21.53
N LYS A 549 -2.50 -16.63 -22.22
CA LYS A 549 -1.35 -17.44 -21.76
C LYS A 549 0.00 -16.82 -22.15
N LYS A 550 0.01 -15.58 -22.66
CA LYS A 550 1.22 -14.90 -23.13
C LYS A 550 1.40 -13.52 -22.51
N LEU A 551 0.36 -12.68 -22.57
CA LEU A 551 0.33 -11.30 -22.09
C LEU A 551 -0.06 -11.24 -20.59
N GLY A 552 -1.08 -10.46 -20.21
CA GLY A 552 -1.53 -10.23 -18.83
C GLY A 552 -2.37 -11.32 -18.17
N GLY A 553 -2.67 -12.43 -18.86
CA GLY A 553 -3.48 -13.53 -18.33
C GLY A 553 -2.92 -14.17 -17.05
N ALA A 554 -3.67 -15.09 -16.46
CA ALA A 554 -3.30 -15.76 -15.21
C ALA A 554 -2.16 -16.78 -15.40
N HIS A 555 -0.93 -16.32 -15.58
CA HIS A 555 0.32 -17.09 -15.62
C HIS A 555 1.49 -16.23 -15.16
N GLY A 556 2.49 -16.84 -14.54
CA GLY A 556 3.64 -16.17 -13.95
C GLY A 556 3.26 -15.09 -12.93
N PHE A 557 4.14 -14.10 -12.78
CA PHE A 557 3.92 -12.96 -11.90
C PHE A 557 3.75 -11.68 -12.72
N ALA A 558 2.51 -11.21 -12.83
CA ALA A 558 2.19 -9.88 -13.35
C ALA A 558 2.47 -8.81 -12.28
N THR A 559 3.45 -7.94 -12.53
CA THR A 559 3.93 -6.90 -11.58
C THR A 559 3.09 -5.62 -11.61
N GLU A 560 2.27 -5.45 -12.65
CA GLU A 560 1.24 -4.45 -12.83
C GLU A 560 0.33 -4.86 -13.99
N ILE A 561 -0.96 -4.98 -13.71
CA ILE A 561 -2.04 -5.17 -14.70
C ILE A 561 -3.35 -4.70 -14.08
N SER A 562 -4.32 -4.30 -14.90
CA SER A 562 -5.69 -4.06 -14.42
C SER A 562 -6.73 -4.19 -15.54
N PRO A 563 -8.02 -4.38 -15.20
CA PRO A 563 -9.13 -4.23 -16.15
C PRO A 563 -9.42 -2.77 -16.53
N GLY A 564 -8.45 -1.86 -16.37
CA GLY A 564 -8.53 -0.49 -16.85
C GLY A 564 -9.25 0.50 -15.92
N PRO A 565 -10.08 1.40 -16.48
CA PRO A 565 -10.74 2.45 -15.72
C PRO A 565 -11.56 1.98 -14.51
N ALA A 566 -11.65 2.87 -13.52
CA ALA A 566 -12.35 2.67 -12.26
C ALA A 566 -13.12 3.96 -11.95
N VAL A 567 -14.32 4.09 -12.52
CA VAL A 567 -15.14 5.29 -12.34
C VAL A 567 -15.69 5.33 -10.91
N PRO A 568 -15.47 6.41 -10.13
CA PRO A 568 -15.98 6.52 -8.77
C PRO A 568 -17.52 6.52 -8.68
N PRO A 569 -18.10 6.19 -7.51
CA PRO A 569 -19.53 6.37 -7.27
C PRO A 569 -19.99 7.84 -7.38
N VAL A 570 -21.30 8.04 -7.58
CA VAL A 570 -21.91 9.38 -7.80
C VAL A 570 -21.57 10.40 -6.70
N GLU A 571 -21.46 9.97 -5.44
CA GLU A 571 -21.05 10.85 -4.33
C GLU A 571 -19.65 11.44 -4.56
N SER A 572 -18.71 10.62 -4.99
CA SER A 572 -17.34 11.04 -5.26
C SER A 572 -17.26 11.87 -6.54
N LEU A 573 -17.97 11.51 -7.60
CA LEU A 573 -18.02 12.30 -8.84
C LEU A 573 -18.48 13.75 -8.58
N LYS A 574 -19.46 13.96 -7.69
CA LYS A 574 -19.92 15.29 -7.23
C LYS A 574 -18.88 16.08 -6.40
N ARG A 575 -17.82 15.43 -5.94
CA ARG A 575 -16.69 16.06 -5.24
C ARG A 575 -15.50 16.34 -6.17
N ILE A 576 -15.49 15.71 -7.34
CA ILE A 576 -14.48 15.90 -8.38
C ILE A 576 -14.92 16.98 -9.37
N LEU A 577 -16.20 16.96 -9.78
CA LEU A 577 -16.68 17.73 -10.94
C LEU A 577 -17.74 18.78 -10.59
N PRO A 578 -17.83 19.90 -11.34
CA PRO A 578 -18.94 20.85 -11.29
C PRO A 578 -20.24 20.24 -11.80
N THR A 579 -21.38 20.79 -11.35
CA THR A 579 -22.72 20.23 -11.64
C THR A 579 -23.01 20.16 -13.14
N GLU A 580 -22.59 21.17 -13.87
CA GLU A 580 -22.73 21.33 -15.32
C GLU A 580 -21.88 20.36 -16.15
N HIS A 581 -20.82 19.78 -15.56
CA HIS A 581 -19.90 18.81 -16.19
C HIS A 581 -20.07 17.39 -15.61
N LEU A 582 -21.09 17.15 -14.79
CA LEU A 582 -21.39 15.82 -14.26
C LEU A 582 -21.89 14.84 -15.33
N TRP A 583 -22.60 15.30 -16.36
CA TRP A 583 -23.11 14.44 -17.43
C TRP A 583 -23.50 15.23 -18.68
N PRO A 584 -23.16 14.76 -19.91
CA PRO A 584 -22.37 13.57 -20.24
C PRO A 584 -20.87 13.72 -19.93
N ILE A 585 -20.10 12.65 -20.15
CA ILE A 585 -18.63 12.65 -20.04
C ILE A 585 -18.03 13.60 -21.07
N ASP A 586 -17.10 14.45 -20.63
CA ASP A 586 -16.40 15.44 -21.45
C ASP A 586 -14.93 15.61 -21.03
N GLU A 587 -14.29 16.72 -21.43
CA GLU A 587 -12.87 16.97 -21.13
C GLU A 587 -12.59 17.22 -19.64
N HIS A 588 -13.59 17.56 -18.82
CA HIS A 588 -13.42 17.71 -17.37
C HIS A 588 -13.23 16.33 -16.72
N TRP A 589 -13.97 15.33 -17.18
CA TRP A 589 -13.71 13.92 -16.81
C TRP A 589 -12.34 13.43 -17.30
N ASN A 590 -12.00 13.71 -18.56
CA ASN A 590 -10.74 13.28 -19.17
C ASN A 590 -9.51 13.90 -18.46
N PHE A 591 -9.63 15.13 -17.93
CA PHE A 591 -8.57 15.71 -17.10
C PHE A 591 -8.27 14.85 -15.85
N HIS A 592 -9.29 14.25 -15.26
CA HIS A 592 -9.21 13.32 -14.13
C HIS A 592 -8.88 11.86 -14.55
N ALA A 593 -8.47 11.62 -15.80
CA ALA A 593 -7.95 10.33 -16.25
C ALA A 593 -6.40 10.31 -16.22
N GLY A 594 -5.80 9.36 -16.93
CA GLY A 594 -4.36 9.17 -16.99
C GLY A 594 -3.67 9.97 -18.09
N GLY A 595 -2.37 9.74 -18.24
CA GLY A 595 -1.55 10.23 -19.33
C GLY A 595 -1.54 9.30 -20.55
N GLY A 596 -0.72 9.64 -21.55
CA GLY A 596 -0.41 8.73 -22.64
C GLY A 596 -1.63 8.28 -23.46
N GLN A 597 -1.95 6.99 -23.41
CA GLN A 597 -3.12 6.39 -24.07
C GLN A 597 -4.40 6.45 -23.20
N PHE A 598 -4.26 6.70 -21.90
CA PHE A 598 -5.30 6.53 -20.87
C PHE A 598 -6.03 7.85 -20.53
N LYS A 599 -6.00 8.81 -21.46
CA LYS A 599 -6.56 10.16 -21.28
C LYS A 599 -8.08 10.23 -21.38
N THR A 600 -8.74 9.15 -21.78
CA THR A 600 -10.19 9.15 -22.03
C THR A 600 -10.79 7.82 -21.60
N LEU A 601 -12.04 7.83 -21.16
CA LEU A 601 -12.78 6.61 -20.79
C LEU A 601 -13.35 5.85 -22.00
N LYS A 602 -12.93 6.16 -23.24
CA LYS A 602 -13.64 5.75 -24.46
C LYS A 602 -13.74 4.23 -24.65
N VAL A 603 -12.67 3.47 -24.39
CA VAL A 603 -12.68 2.01 -24.57
C VAL A 603 -13.61 1.36 -23.54
N PHE A 604 -13.45 1.73 -22.27
CA PHE A 604 -14.35 1.34 -21.18
C PHE A 604 -15.81 1.71 -21.46
N THR A 605 -16.13 2.96 -21.83
CA THR A 605 -17.50 3.40 -22.11
C THR A 605 -18.11 2.62 -23.28
N ASN A 606 -17.38 2.42 -24.38
CA ASN A 606 -17.88 1.64 -25.52
C ASN A 606 -18.23 0.20 -25.12
N ALA A 607 -17.38 -0.44 -24.31
CA ALA A 607 -17.62 -1.80 -23.81
C ALA A 607 -18.78 -1.85 -22.79
N LEU A 608 -18.89 -0.84 -21.94
CA LEU A 608 -19.99 -0.67 -20.98
C LEU A 608 -21.34 -0.59 -21.70
N GLU A 609 -21.43 0.26 -22.73
CA GLU A 609 -22.66 0.41 -23.51
C GLU A 609 -22.97 -0.81 -24.39
N ALA A 610 -21.95 -1.46 -24.95
CA ALA A 610 -22.13 -2.68 -25.74
C ALA A 610 -22.66 -3.86 -24.90
N ARG A 611 -22.26 -3.95 -23.61
CA ARG A 611 -22.70 -5.03 -22.70
C ARG A 611 -24.02 -4.71 -22.00
N TYR A 612 -24.16 -3.49 -21.46
CA TYR A 612 -25.27 -3.10 -20.57
C TYR A 612 -26.30 -2.15 -21.21
N GLY A 613 -26.12 -1.76 -22.47
CA GLY A 613 -26.89 -0.73 -23.16
C GLY A 613 -26.46 0.69 -22.78
N SER A 614 -26.71 1.66 -23.66
CA SER A 614 -26.28 3.05 -23.47
C SER A 614 -26.73 3.66 -22.15
N ALA A 615 -25.89 4.52 -21.58
CA ALA A 615 -26.17 5.16 -20.31
C ALA A 615 -27.12 6.34 -20.46
N ARG A 616 -28.16 6.38 -19.61
CA ARG A 616 -29.22 7.42 -19.68
C ARG A 616 -28.83 8.71 -18.96
N ASP A 617 -28.14 8.57 -17.83
CA ASP A 617 -27.74 9.65 -16.94
C ASP A 617 -26.50 9.23 -16.12
N LEU A 618 -25.98 10.18 -15.33
CA LEU A 618 -24.85 9.98 -14.41
C LEU A 618 -25.00 8.73 -13.52
N ARG A 619 -26.19 8.50 -12.96
CA ARG A 619 -26.45 7.42 -12.00
C ARG A 619 -26.48 6.09 -12.72
N ASP A 620 -27.14 6.01 -13.88
CA ASP A 620 -27.15 4.84 -14.76
C ASP A 620 -25.73 4.45 -15.21
N TYR A 621 -24.90 5.44 -15.62
CA TYR A 621 -23.51 5.22 -16.00
C TYR A 621 -22.63 4.77 -14.82
N ALA A 622 -22.69 5.47 -13.69
CA ALA A 622 -21.89 5.16 -12.51
C ALA A 622 -22.24 3.77 -11.94
N THR A 623 -23.52 3.39 -11.92
CA THR A 623 -23.96 2.04 -11.52
C THR A 623 -23.43 0.98 -12.48
N LYS A 624 -23.59 1.14 -13.80
CA LYS A 624 -23.01 0.21 -14.80
C LYS A 624 -21.49 0.08 -14.65
N SER A 625 -20.80 1.18 -14.33
CA SER A 625 -19.36 1.19 -14.07
C SER A 625 -18.98 0.39 -12.83
N GLN A 626 -19.80 0.43 -11.76
CA GLN A 626 -19.56 -0.39 -10.56
C GLN A 626 -19.72 -1.89 -10.84
N LEU A 627 -20.70 -2.31 -11.66
CA LEU A 627 -20.79 -3.71 -12.09
C LEU A 627 -19.54 -4.13 -12.86
N MET A 628 -19.13 -3.31 -13.82
CA MET A 628 -18.00 -3.58 -14.70
C MET A 628 -16.67 -3.68 -13.94
N ALA A 629 -16.46 -2.82 -12.94
CA ALA A 629 -15.31 -2.90 -12.03
C ALA A 629 -15.41 -4.08 -11.05
N TYR A 630 -16.58 -4.38 -10.50
CA TYR A 630 -16.74 -5.58 -9.65
C TYR A 630 -16.40 -6.85 -10.42
N GLU A 631 -16.95 -6.99 -11.63
CA GLU A 631 -16.77 -8.15 -12.50
C GLU A 631 -15.32 -8.29 -12.99
N GLY A 632 -14.71 -7.21 -13.46
CA GLY A 632 -13.35 -7.19 -14.01
C GLY A 632 -12.29 -7.53 -12.96
N GLN A 633 -12.31 -6.84 -11.82
CA GLN A 633 -11.38 -7.06 -10.71
C GLN A 633 -11.57 -8.47 -10.13
N ARG A 634 -12.82 -8.92 -9.93
CA ARG A 634 -13.10 -10.29 -9.47
C ARG A 634 -12.51 -11.33 -10.41
N ALA A 635 -12.81 -11.25 -11.71
CA ALA A 635 -12.35 -12.22 -12.70
C ALA A 635 -10.81 -12.27 -12.83
N MET A 636 -10.13 -11.12 -12.67
CA MET A 636 -8.67 -11.07 -12.63
C MET A 636 -8.11 -11.87 -11.45
N PHE A 637 -8.50 -11.52 -10.22
CA PHE A 637 -7.97 -12.18 -9.02
C PHE A 637 -8.42 -13.66 -8.93
N GLU A 638 -9.63 -14.00 -9.37
CA GLU A 638 -10.11 -15.39 -9.50
C GLU A 638 -9.28 -16.19 -10.52
N GLY A 639 -8.89 -15.59 -11.65
CA GLY A 639 -8.03 -16.24 -12.65
C GLY A 639 -6.66 -16.63 -12.06
N PHE A 640 -5.99 -15.69 -11.40
CA PHE A 640 -4.71 -15.94 -10.72
C PHE A 640 -4.86 -16.90 -9.53
N GLY A 641 -5.99 -16.85 -8.81
CA GLY A 641 -6.33 -17.81 -7.75
C GLY A 641 -6.52 -19.24 -8.24
N ALA A 642 -7.22 -19.42 -9.36
CA ALA A 642 -7.47 -20.73 -9.98
C ALA A 642 -6.19 -21.37 -10.54
N ASN A 643 -5.34 -20.60 -11.22
CA ASN A 643 -4.15 -21.15 -11.90
C ASN A 643 -2.87 -21.18 -11.04
N ARG A 644 -2.95 -20.94 -9.74
CA ARG A 644 -1.77 -21.02 -8.86
C ARG A 644 -1.20 -22.45 -8.79
N TYR A 645 0.11 -22.69 -8.79
CA TYR A 645 1.22 -21.72 -8.85
C TYR A 645 1.77 -21.49 -10.27
N GLN A 646 1.09 -21.95 -11.32
CA GLN A 646 1.40 -21.58 -12.71
C GLN A 646 1.18 -20.08 -12.94
N ALA A 647 0.24 -19.48 -12.22
CA ALA A 647 0.23 -18.08 -11.83
C ALA A 647 0.87 -17.94 -10.44
N SER A 648 1.91 -17.12 -10.32
CA SER A 648 2.66 -16.90 -9.06
C SER A 648 2.42 -15.53 -8.43
N GLY A 649 1.86 -14.56 -9.17
CA GLY A 649 1.33 -13.35 -8.57
C GLY A 649 0.64 -12.36 -9.51
N VAL A 650 -0.12 -11.43 -8.92
CA VAL A 650 -0.73 -10.27 -9.59
C VAL A 650 -0.69 -9.05 -8.68
N ILE A 651 -0.30 -7.91 -9.26
CA ILE A 651 -0.46 -6.57 -8.71
C ILE A 651 -1.48 -5.82 -9.57
N GLN A 652 -2.62 -5.48 -8.98
CA GLN A 652 -3.60 -4.56 -9.58
C GLN A 652 -2.96 -3.19 -9.82
N TRP A 653 -3.14 -2.63 -11.02
CA TRP A 653 -2.80 -1.25 -11.34
C TRP A 653 -4.04 -0.34 -11.21
N MET A 654 -4.23 0.39 -10.11
CA MET A 654 -3.47 0.45 -8.85
C MET A 654 -4.38 0.13 -7.65
N LEU A 655 -3.81 0.12 -6.45
CA LEU A 655 -4.55 0.02 -5.19
C LEU A 655 -5.37 1.30 -4.93
N ASN A 656 -4.72 2.45 -5.07
CA ASN A 656 -5.22 3.79 -4.75
C ASN A 656 -4.71 4.83 -5.77
N ASN A 657 -5.14 6.09 -5.65
CA ASN A 657 -4.66 7.20 -6.48
C ASN A 657 -4.03 8.32 -5.63
N ALA A 658 -3.13 9.09 -6.26
CA ALA A 658 -2.53 10.29 -5.70
C ALA A 658 -3.51 11.47 -5.52
N TRP A 659 -4.60 11.45 -6.28
CA TRP A 659 -5.60 12.51 -6.42
C TRP A 659 -6.92 11.88 -6.90
N PRO A 660 -8.04 12.61 -6.93
CA PRO A 660 -9.28 12.06 -7.47
C PRO A 660 -9.16 11.75 -8.97
N SER A 661 -9.41 10.49 -9.32
CA SER A 661 -9.15 9.92 -10.64
C SER A 661 -10.30 9.03 -11.11
N MET A 662 -10.43 8.89 -12.43
CA MET A 662 -11.38 7.99 -13.11
C MET A 662 -10.79 6.62 -13.45
N ILE A 663 -9.51 6.38 -13.12
CA ILE A 663 -8.80 5.15 -13.49
C ILE A 663 -8.04 4.51 -12.31
N TRP A 664 -7.78 3.21 -12.45
CA TRP A 664 -6.72 2.50 -11.73
C TRP A 664 -6.77 2.63 -10.21
N HIS A 665 -7.89 2.26 -9.57
CA HIS A 665 -7.94 2.10 -8.12
C HIS A 665 -8.88 0.96 -7.70
N LEU A 666 -8.75 0.52 -6.45
CA LEU A 666 -9.74 -0.33 -5.79
C LEU A 666 -10.68 0.50 -4.91
N TYR A 667 -10.16 1.54 -4.27
CA TYR A 667 -10.91 2.58 -3.57
C TYR A 667 -10.41 3.97 -4.01
N ASP A 668 -11.31 4.94 -4.11
CA ASP A 668 -10.95 6.24 -4.65
C ASP A 668 -10.10 7.10 -3.67
N TYR A 669 -9.67 8.27 -4.14
CA TYR A 669 -8.90 9.22 -3.33
C TYR A 669 -9.59 9.59 -2.00
N TYR A 670 -10.93 9.59 -1.92
CA TYR A 670 -11.67 9.91 -0.71
C TYR A 670 -11.88 8.72 0.25
N LEU A 671 -11.25 7.58 -0.04
CA LEU A 671 -11.41 6.30 0.66
C LEU A 671 -12.80 5.68 0.49
N MET A 672 -13.49 5.94 -0.62
CA MET A 672 -14.75 5.25 -0.95
C MET A 672 -14.44 3.84 -1.50
N PRO A 673 -14.82 2.75 -0.81
CA PRO A 673 -14.75 1.41 -1.38
C PRO A 673 -15.89 1.23 -2.39
N ALA A 674 -15.53 0.88 -3.64
CA ALA A 674 -16.45 0.86 -4.78
C ALA A 674 -16.52 -0.54 -5.42
N GLY A 675 -17.12 -0.69 -6.61
CA GLY A 675 -17.31 -2.02 -7.24
C GLY A 675 -16.04 -2.87 -7.31
N GLY A 676 -14.92 -2.28 -7.74
CA GLY A 676 -13.62 -2.95 -7.80
C GLY A 676 -13.09 -3.44 -6.44
N TYR A 677 -13.29 -2.68 -5.36
CA TYR A 677 -12.95 -3.08 -3.99
C TYR A 677 -13.61 -4.41 -3.62
N PHE A 678 -14.93 -4.49 -3.82
CA PHE A 678 -15.71 -5.66 -3.41
C PHE A 678 -15.48 -6.86 -4.35
N GLY A 679 -15.27 -6.62 -5.64
CA GLY A 679 -14.84 -7.65 -6.58
C GLY A 679 -13.51 -8.30 -6.18
N THR A 680 -12.50 -7.48 -5.83
CA THR A 680 -11.22 -7.98 -5.29
C THR A 680 -11.41 -8.68 -3.95
N LYS A 681 -12.18 -8.10 -3.02
CA LYS A 681 -12.42 -8.69 -1.69
C LYS A 681 -12.97 -10.11 -1.76
N THR A 682 -13.99 -10.32 -2.60
CA THR A 682 -14.59 -11.63 -2.86
C THR A 682 -13.58 -12.58 -3.49
N ALA A 683 -12.94 -12.20 -4.60
CA ALA A 683 -11.98 -13.05 -5.31
C ALA A 683 -10.74 -13.46 -4.49
N CYS A 684 -10.38 -12.64 -3.50
CA CYS A 684 -9.21 -12.87 -2.66
C CYS A 684 -9.50 -13.64 -1.36
N GLU A 685 -10.74 -14.07 -1.10
CA GLU A 685 -11.07 -14.91 0.07
C GLU A 685 -10.07 -16.10 0.21
N PRO A 686 -9.56 -16.42 1.42
CA PRO A 686 -8.55 -17.49 1.57
C PRO A 686 -9.09 -18.90 1.31
N VAL A 687 -10.40 -19.09 1.47
CA VAL A 687 -11.14 -20.30 1.06
C VAL A 687 -12.35 -19.82 0.27
N HIS A 688 -12.33 -20.03 -1.05
CA HIS A 688 -13.19 -19.31 -1.99
C HIS A 688 -13.85 -20.25 -3.01
N VAL A 689 -15.09 -19.95 -3.41
CA VAL A 689 -15.76 -20.60 -4.54
C VAL A 689 -15.99 -19.61 -5.69
N GLN A 690 -15.60 -20.03 -6.90
CA GLN A 690 -15.57 -19.18 -8.08
C GLN A 690 -15.99 -19.92 -9.36
N TYR A 691 -16.35 -19.16 -10.39
CA TYR A 691 -16.71 -19.59 -11.73
C TYR A 691 -15.61 -19.21 -12.73
N ALA A 692 -15.19 -20.17 -13.55
CA ALA A 692 -14.28 -19.93 -14.66
C ALA A 692 -15.08 -19.55 -15.92
N TYR A 693 -14.91 -18.31 -16.38
CA TYR A 693 -15.49 -17.78 -17.61
C TYR A 693 -15.01 -18.53 -18.86
N SER A 694 -13.80 -19.12 -18.86
CA SER A 694 -13.23 -19.78 -20.04
C SER A 694 -13.85 -21.14 -20.40
N ASP A 695 -14.22 -21.94 -19.39
CA ASP A 695 -14.66 -23.33 -19.57
C ASP A 695 -15.93 -23.70 -18.76
N LYS A 696 -16.51 -22.71 -18.06
CA LYS A 696 -17.70 -22.83 -17.22
C LYS A 696 -17.51 -23.75 -16.01
N SER A 697 -16.26 -23.98 -15.60
CA SER A 697 -15.93 -24.75 -14.41
C SER A 697 -16.22 -23.99 -13.11
N ILE A 698 -16.63 -24.72 -12.08
CA ILE A 698 -16.72 -24.23 -10.70
C ILE A 698 -15.46 -24.70 -9.99
N VAL A 699 -14.65 -23.75 -9.54
CA VAL A 699 -13.37 -24.01 -8.85
C VAL A 699 -13.54 -23.62 -7.39
N VAL A 700 -12.98 -24.43 -6.49
CA VAL A 700 -12.85 -24.12 -5.07
C VAL A 700 -11.37 -23.98 -4.75
N VAL A 701 -10.99 -22.81 -4.23
CA VAL A 701 -9.60 -22.40 -3.96
C VAL A 701 -9.35 -22.39 -2.45
N ASN A 702 -8.23 -22.95 -2.00
CA ASN A 702 -7.74 -22.84 -0.63
C ASN A 702 -6.29 -22.37 -0.60
N THR A 703 -6.06 -21.11 -0.25
CA THR A 703 -4.71 -20.53 -0.08
C THR A 703 -4.20 -20.64 1.37
N THR A 704 -4.84 -21.45 2.22
CA THR A 704 -4.46 -21.63 3.62
C THR A 704 -3.71 -22.95 3.86
N ASN A 705 -2.91 -22.98 4.92
CA ASN A 705 -2.22 -24.18 5.40
C ASN A 705 -3.13 -25.18 6.13
N ARG A 706 -4.46 -25.09 5.99
CA ARG A 706 -5.43 -25.96 6.67
C ARG A 706 -6.28 -26.70 5.64
N ALA A 707 -6.45 -28.00 5.82
CA ALA A 707 -7.42 -28.77 5.04
C ALA A 707 -8.82 -28.58 5.63
N HIS A 708 -9.83 -28.55 4.76
CA HIS A 708 -11.23 -28.52 5.12
C HIS A 708 -11.91 -29.78 4.55
N THR A 709 -12.74 -30.44 5.34
CA THR A 709 -13.45 -31.65 4.91
C THR A 709 -14.96 -31.44 4.93
N LYS A 710 -15.68 -32.22 4.11
CA LYS A 710 -17.14 -32.23 3.98
C LYS A 710 -17.78 -30.85 3.74
N LEU A 711 -17.08 -29.94 3.07
CA LEU A 711 -17.67 -28.67 2.68
C LEU A 711 -18.85 -28.92 1.73
N ARG A 712 -19.92 -28.16 1.87
CA ARG A 712 -21.14 -28.28 1.07
C ARG A 712 -21.20 -27.15 0.07
N LEU A 713 -20.86 -27.48 -1.17
CA LEU A 713 -20.97 -26.60 -2.33
C LEU A 713 -22.38 -26.69 -2.92
N ARG A 714 -23.13 -25.59 -2.85
CA ARG A 714 -24.38 -25.38 -3.57
C ARG A 714 -24.13 -24.52 -4.81
N VAL A 715 -24.61 -24.99 -5.96
CA VAL A 715 -24.54 -24.31 -7.26
C VAL A 715 -25.95 -24.17 -7.78
N ARG A 716 -26.40 -22.94 -8.05
CA ARG A 716 -27.75 -22.65 -8.56
C ARG A 716 -27.69 -21.67 -9.72
N VAL A 717 -28.49 -21.90 -10.76
CA VAL A 717 -28.62 -21.00 -11.91
C VAL A 717 -30.06 -20.52 -12.01
N TYR A 718 -30.23 -19.21 -12.18
CA TYR A 718 -31.52 -18.54 -12.32
C TYR A 718 -31.62 -17.83 -13.67
N ASP A 719 -32.80 -17.85 -14.29
CA ASP A 719 -33.08 -16.97 -15.44
C ASP A 719 -33.28 -15.50 -15.01
N ILE A 720 -33.45 -14.61 -15.99
CA ILE A 720 -33.68 -13.17 -15.77
C ILE A 720 -34.94 -12.89 -14.91
N ASN A 721 -35.89 -13.83 -14.87
CA ASN A 721 -37.12 -13.75 -14.07
C ASN A 721 -36.96 -14.34 -12.66
N SER A 722 -35.72 -14.64 -12.24
CA SER A 722 -35.40 -15.29 -10.96
C SER A 722 -35.95 -16.73 -10.82
N GLN A 723 -36.26 -17.41 -11.92
CA GLN A 723 -36.66 -18.83 -11.88
C GLN A 723 -35.42 -19.73 -11.84
N GLU A 724 -35.35 -20.65 -10.88
CA GLU A 724 -34.27 -21.64 -10.80
C GLU A 724 -34.36 -22.61 -12.00
N LYS A 725 -33.31 -22.64 -12.83
CA LYS A 725 -33.18 -23.54 -14.00
C LYS A 725 -32.22 -24.71 -13.77
N PHE A 726 -31.31 -24.57 -12.80
CA PHE A 726 -30.37 -25.62 -12.40
C PHE A 726 -30.04 -25.49 -10.91
N SER A 727 -29.86 -26.63 -10.25
CA SER A 727 -29.56 -26.70 -8.81
C SER A 727 -28.78 -27.97 -8.51
N LYS A 728 -27.64 -27.85 -7.83
CA LYS A 728 -26.81 -29.00 -7.42
C LYS A 728 -26.18 -28.74 -6.07
N LEU A 729 -26.18 -29.76 -5.21
CA LEU A 729 -25.47 -29.79 -3.94
C LEU A 729 -24.39 -30.87 -4.02
N ILE A 730 -23.15 -30.51 -3.69
CA ILE A 730 -21.97 -31.38 -3.78
C ILE A 730 -21.22 -31.29 -2.45
N THR A 731 -20.87 -32.43 -1.87
CA THR A 731 -19.92 -32.48 -0.75
C THR A 731 -18.50 -32.56 -1.30
N VAL A 732 -17.60 -31.70 -0.83
CA VAL A 732 -16.21 -31.62 -1.29
C VAL A 732 -15.23 -31.61 -0.13
N ASP A 733 -14.11 -32.31 -0.28
CA ASP A 733 -12.94 -32.19 0.58
C ASP A 733 -11.89 -31.30 -0.11
N LEU A 734 -11.33 -30.35 0.63
CA LEU A 734 -10.48 -29.28 0.13
C LEU A 734 -9.15 -29.30 0.89
N PRO A 735 -8.08 -29.92 0.35
CA PRO A 735 -6.80 -30.02 1.03
C PRO A 735 -6.16 -28.65 1.29
N ALA A 736 -5.25 -28.59 2.25
CA ALA A 736 -4.41 -27.43 2.50
C ALA A 736 -3.62 -27.05 1.23
N ASP A 737 -3.54 -25.75 0.94
CA ASP A 737 -2.84 -25.21 -0.22
C ASP A 737 -3.20 -25.86 -1.57
N LYS A 738 -4.47 -26.24 -1.78
CA LYS A 738 -4.96 -26.84 -3.04
C LYS A 738 -6.20 -26.18 -3.63
N ASN A 739 -6.36 -26.37 -4.94
CA ASN A 739 -7.56 -26.04 -5.70
C ASN A 739 -8.22 -27.35 -6.16
N ILE A 740 -9.54 -27.35 -6.28
CA ILE A 740 -10.32 -28.46 -6.85
C ILE A 740 -11.38 -27.94 -7.82
N THR A 741 -11.78 -28.77 -8.78
CA THR A 741 -12.82 -28.44 -9.77
C THR A 741 -13.98 -29.44 -9.67
N PRO A 742 -14.90 -29.29 -8.69
CA PRO A 742 -15.97 -30.25 -8.43
C PRO A 742 -17.08 -30.32 -9.48
N LEU A 743 -17.20 -29.32 -10.37
CA LEU A 743 -18.25 -29.25 -11.38
C LEU A 743 -17.78 -28.45 -12.60
N VAL A 744 -18.21 -28.87 -13.79
CA VAL A 744 -18.35 -27.98 -14.95
C VAL A 744 -19.84 -27.78 -15.18
N LEU A 745 -20.29 -26.54 -15.36
CA LEU A 745 -21.71 -26.28 -15.60
C LEU A 745 -22.14 -26.95 -16.92
N PRO A 746 -23.21 -27.76 -16.90
CA PRO A 746 -23.74 -28.34 -18.13
C PRO A 746 -24.41 -27.26 -18.98
N GLU A 747 -24.77 -27.60 -20.22
CA GLU A 747 -25.75 -26.82 -20.97
C GLU A 747 -27.10 -26.85 -20.23
N ILE A 748 -27.72 -25.69 -20.07
CA ILE A 748 -29.00 -25.52 -19.36
C ILE A 748 -30.07 -25.08 -20.38
N PRO A 749 -31.09 -25.91 -20.65
CA PRO A 749 -32.14 -25.56 -21.60
C PRO A 749 -33.01 -24.41 -21.08
N GLU A 750 -33.67 -23.70 -21.99
CA GLU A 750 -34.66 -22.63 -21.68
C GLU A 750 -34.14 -21.46 -20.82
N LEU A 751 -32.82 -21.30 -20.72
CA LEU A 751 -32.18 -20.15 -20.06
C LEU A 751 -32.35 -18.86 -20.88
N SER A 752 -32.45 -17.70 -20.23
CA SER A 752 -32.51 -16.37 -20.87
C SER A 752 -31.17 -15.94 -21.49
N SER A 753 -31.12 -14.80 -22.21
CA SER A 753 -29.86 -14.27 -22.79
C SER A 753 -28.90 -13.88 -21.66
N THR A 754 -29.40 -13.07 -20.72
CA THR A 754 -28.73 -12.79 -19.45
C THR A 754 -29.31 -13.67 -18.35
N TYR A 755 -28.48 -14.24 -17.49
CA TYR A 755 -28.86 -15.14 -16.40
C TYR A 755 -27.94 -14.98 -15.18
N PHE A 756 -28.24 -15.68 -14.09
CA PHE A 756 -27.48 -15.57 -12.84
C PHE A 756 -26.99 -16.92 -12.33
N LEU A 757 -25.82 -16.92 -11.69
CA LEU A 757 -25.20 -18.06 -11.02
C LEU A 757 -24.94 -17.72 -9.56
N ASP A 758 -25.54 -18.46 -8.64
CA ASP A 758 -25.36 -18.37 -7.19
C ASP A 758 -24.54 -19.56 -6.70
N LEU A 759 -23.36 -19.26 -6.15
CA LEU A 759 -22.44 -20.23 -5.54
C LEU A 759 -22.42 -19.99 -4.03
N THR A 760 -22.61 -21.05 -3.25
CA THR A 760 -22.45 -21.01 -1.79
C THR A 760 -21.64 -22.21 -1.34
N LEU A 761 -20.52 -21.96 -0.66
CA LEU A 761 -19.70 -22.96 0.02
C LEU A 761 -19.94 -22.82 1.52
N ALA A 762 -20.50 -23.86 2.14
CA ALA A 762 -20.74 -23.91 3.59
C ALA A 762 -19.96 -25.04 4.24
N ASP A 763 -19.74 -24.97 5.55
CA ASP A 763 -19.14 -26.07 6.32
C ASP A 763 -20.13 -27.21 6.63
N GLU A 764 -19.68 -28.21 7.39
CA GLU A 764 -20.54 -29.34 7.80
C GLU A 764 -21.67 -28.92 8.75
N HIS A 765 -21.55 -27.78 9.43
CA HIS A 765 -22.58 -27.21 10.31
C HIS A 765 -23.59 -26.34 9.54
N GLY A 766 -23.17 -25.70 8.45
CA GLY A 766 -24.00 -24.82 7.60
C GLY A 766 -23.60 -23.35 7.64
N GLU A 767 -22.52 -23.02 8.34
CA GLU A 767 -21.95 -21.68 8.30
C GLU A 767 -21.35 -21.43 6.91
N THR A 768 -21.60 -20.23 6.36
CA THR A 768 -21.11 -19.87 5.02
C THR A 768 -19.63 -19.54 5.10
N VAL A 769 -18.82 -20.29 4.34
CA VAL A 769 -17.38 -20.07 4.20
C VAL A 769 -17.11 -19.07 3.07
N SER A 770 -17.85 -19.18 1.96
CA SER A 770 -17.77 -18.29 0.81
C SER A 770 -19.11 -18.25 0.06
N LYS A 771 -19.54 -17.08 -0.44
CA LYS A 771 -20.69 -16.92 -1.34
C LYS A 771 -20.28 -16.02 -2.50
N ASN A 772 -20.57 -16.43 -3.73
CA ASN A 772 -20.21 -15.69 -4.94
C ASN A 772 -21.38 -15.70 -5.93
N PHE A 773 -21.68 -14.55 -6.52
CA PHE A 773 -22.88 -14.36 -7.35
C PHE A 773 -22.52 -13.68 -8.66
N TYR A 774 -22.83 -14.32 -9.79
CA TYR A 774 -22.50 -13.84 -11.13
C TYR A 774 -23.76 -13.50 -11.91
N TRP A 775 -23.70 -12.44 -12.71
CA TRP A 775 -24.56 -12.21 -13.86
C TRP A 775 -23.75 -12.62 -15.10
N LEU A 776 -24.36 -13.44 -15.95
CA LEU A 776 -23.70 -14.13 -17.06
C LEU A 776 -24.55 -13.98 -18.33
N SER A 777 -23.91 -14.07 -19.48
CA SER A 777 -24.57 -14.01 -20.79
C SER A 777 -24.46 -15.35 -21.52
N LYS A 778 -25.37 -15.60 -22.46
CA LYS A 778 -25.25 -16.66 -23.46
C LYS A 778 -24.34 -16.28 -24.62
N THR A 779 -24.20 -14.98 -24.88
CA THR A 779 -23.23 -14.44 -25.83
C THR A 779 -21.91 -14.27 -25.08
N ASP A 780 -20.84 -14.87 -25.58
CA ASP A 780 -19.52 -14.73 -24.95
C ASP A 780 -18.83 -13.42 -25.41
N ASP A 781 -18.03 -12.83 -24.52
CA ASP A 781 -17.07 -11.77 -24.88
C ASP A 781 -15.91 -12.39 -25.70
N VAL A 782 -15.73 -11.97 -26.97
CA VAL A 782 -14.74 -12.53 -27.91
C VAL A 782 -13.61 -11.54 -28.21
N LEU A 783 -12.40 -11.89 -27.77
CA LEU A 783 -11.18 -11.09 -27.92
C LEU A 783 -10.60 -11.14 -29.35
N ASP A 784 -10.22 -9.98 -29.86
CA ASP A 784 -9.52 -9.82 -31.14
C ASP A 784 -8.01 -9.76 -30.92
N TRP A 785 -7.42 -10.92 -30.63
CA TRP A 785 -5.98 -11.09 -30.34
C TRP A 785 -5.05 -10.53 -31.42
N ALA A 786 -5.50 -10.48 -32.67
CA ALA A 786 -4.71 -9.93 -33.78
C ALA A 786 -4.56 -8.41 -33.69
N LYS A 787 -5.40 -7.73 -32.91
CA LYS A 787 -5.36 -6.28 -32.65
C LYS A 787 -4.88 -5.93 -31.24
N SER A 788 -4.32 -6.89 -30.50
CA SER A 788 -3.70 -6.61 -29.20
C SER A 788 -2.62 -5.53 -29.31
N THR A 789 -2.65 -4.56 -28.40
CA THR A 789 -1.59 -3.58 -28.19
C THR A 789 -0.80 -3.94 -26.93
N TRP A 790 0.21 -3.14 -26.58
CA TRP A 790 0.92 -3.30 -25.31
C TRP A 790 0.04 -3.06 -24.07
N TYR A 791 -1.10 -2.35 -24.21
CA TYR A 791 -1.92 -1.93 -23.08
C TYR A 791 -3.33 -2.54 -23.02
N TYR A 792 -3.83 -3.15 -24.09
CA TYR A 792 -5.08 -3.95 -24.05
C TYR A 792 -5.25 -4.85 -25.27
N THR A 793 -6.20 -5.79 -25.18
CA THR A 793 -6.70 -6.56 -26.32
C THR A 793 -8.15 -6.14 -26.63
N PRO A 794 -8.45 -5.66 -27.84
CA PRO A 794 -9.81 -5.29 -28.22
C PRO A 794 -10.79 -6.46 -28.18
N THR A 795 -12.08 -6.14 -28.07
CA THR A 795 -13.18 -7.12 -28.08
C THR A 795 -14.02 -6.92 -29.35
N SER A 796 -14.33 -8.03 -30.03
CA SER A 796 -15.03 -8.08 -31.33
C SER A 796 -16.50 -8.49 -31.21
N SER A 797 -16.86 -9.22 -30.15
CA SER A 797 -18.23 -9.53 -29.74
C SER A 797 -18.32 -9.35 -28.23
N PHE A 798 -19.41 -8.77 -27.73
CA PHE A 798 -19.60 -8.45 -26.32
C PHE A 798 -20.70 -9.32 -25.70
N ALA A 799 -20.56 -9.63 -24.43
CA ALA A 799 -21.58 -10.31 -23.65
C ALA A 799 -22.85 -9.46 -23.52
N ASP A 800 -23.99 -10.02 -23.90
CA ASP A 800 -25.29 -9.34 -23.81
C ASP A 800 -25.85 -9.41 -22.39
N MET A 801 -25.75 -8.29 -21.67
CA MET A 801 -26.33 -8.04 -20.36
C MET A 801 -27.52 -7.05 -20.43
N THR A 802 -28.00 -6.72 -21.63
CA THR A 802 -29.02 -5.66 -21.82
C THR A 802 -30.36 -5.99 -21.15
N GLN A 803 -30.67 -7.29 -20.98
CA GLN A 803 -31.89 -7.73 -20.30
C GLN A 803 -31.96 -7.31 -18.82
N LEU A 804 -30.83 -6.98 -18.19
CA LEU A 804 -30.82 -6.42 -16.82
C LEU A 804 -31.64 -5.13 -16.73
N SER A 805 -31.68 -4.31 -17.79
CA SER A 805 -32.46 -3.07 -17.83
C SER A 805 -33.98 -3.29 -17.68
N ALA A 806 -34.46 -4.50 -17.93
CA ALA A 806 -35.87 -4.90 -17.81
C ALA A 806 -36.21 -5.55 -16.45
N LEU A 807 -35.26 -5.64 -15.51
CA LEU A 807 -35.51 -6.19 -14.17
C LEU A 807 -36.61 -5.39 -13.44
N PRO A 808 -37.70 -6.02 -12.97
CA PRO A 808 -38.75 -5.34 -12.22
C PRO A 808 -38.20 -4.62 -10.98
N PRO A 809 -38.66 -3.40 -10.64
CA PRO A 809 -38.26 -2.71 -9.43
C PRO A 809 -38.59 -3.50 -8.16
N VAL A 810 -37.64 -3.56 -7.22
CA VAL A 810 -37.78 -4.25 -5.94
C VAL A 810 -37.69 -3.26 -4.78
N LYS A 811 -38.67 -3.32 -3.88
CA LYS A 811 -38.63 -2.59 -2.60
C LYS A 811 -38.19 -3.55 -1.49
N LEU A 812 -36.97 -3.34 -1.00
CA LEU A 812 -36.44 -4.04 0.17
C LEU A 812 -37.15 -3.63 1.47
N ASN A 813 -37.17 -4.55 2.42
CA ASN A 813 -37.34 -4.23 3.84
C ASN A 813 -35.94 -4.06 4.44
N VAL A 814 -35.67 -2.91 5.05
CA VAL A 814 -34.33 -2.56 5.57
C VAL A 814 -34.45 -2.08 7.01
N THR A 815 -33.59 -2.61 7.89
CA THR A 815 -33.41 -2.11 9.26
C THR A 815 -31.94 -1.92 9.57
N ALA A 816 -31.60 -0.86 10.30
CA ALA A 816 -30.24 -0.56 10.70
C ALA A 816 -30.17 -0.27 12.20
N THR A 817 -29.21 -0.90 12.87
CA THR A 817 -28.93 -0.68 14.29
C THR A 817 -27.43 -0.54 14.53
N THR A 818 -26.99 0.15 15.57
CA THR A 818 -25.56 0.37 15.86
C THR A 818 -25.17 0.00 17.29
N VAL A 819 -23.98 -0.56 17.46
CA VAL A 819 -23.33 -0.83 18.75
C VAL A 819 -21.99 -0.09 18.80
N ARG A 820 -21.78 0.70 19.85
CA ARG A 820 -20.55 1.46 20.06
C ARG A 820 -19.48 0.61 20.76
N LYS A 821 -18.28 0.58 20.20
CA LYS A 821 -17.09 0.00 20.83
C LYS A 821 -16.42 0.98 21.78
N THR A 822 -15.60 0.47 22.69
CA THR A 822 -14.79 1.26 23.63
C THR A 822 -13.70 2.11 22.97
N ASN A 823 -13.30 1.79 21.72
CA ASN A 823 -12.29 2.51 20.95
C ASN A 823 -12.84 3.69 20.11
N GLY A 824 -14.14 4.00 20.22
CA GLY A 824 -14.78 5.08 19.45
C GLY A 824 -15.34 4.67 18.08
N GLU A 825 -15.09 3.44 17.62
CA GLU A 825 -15.77 2.89 16.45
C GLU A 825 -17.23 2.52 16.78
N GLU A 826 -18.08 2.54 15.76
CA GLU A 826 -19.41 1.95 15.79
C GLU A 826 -19.50 0.78 14.80
N ILE A 827 -20.22 -0.28 15.19
CA ILE A 827 -20.62 -1.37 14.30
C ILE A 827 -22.10 -1.17 13.98
N ALA A 828 -22.41 -0.76 12.74
CA ALA A 828 -23.76 -0.89 12.21
C ALA A 828 -24.04 -2.35 11.85
N HIS A 829 -25.21 -2.82 12.24
CA HIS A 829 -25.84 -4.08 11.87
C HIS A 829 -27.03 -3.74 10.97
N VAL A 830 -26.92 -4.10 9.70
CA VAL A 830 -27.88 -3.81 8.63
C VAL A 830 -28.57 -5.09 8.21
N THR A 831 -29.88 -5.20 8.42
CA THR A 831 -30.67 -6.31 7.90
C THR A 831 -31.39 -5.87 6.62
N LEU A 832 -31.11 -6.57 5.53
CA LEU A 832 -31.82 -6.46 4.25
C LEU A 832 -32.73 -7.67 4.09
N SER A 833 -33.94 -7.48 3.57
CA SER A 833 -34.82 -8.57 3.15
C SER A 833 -35.53 -8.20 1.85
N ASN A 834 -35.58 -9.16 0.91
CA ASN A 834 -36.29 -9.03 -0.37
C ASN A 834 -37.66 -9.74 -0.28
N PRO A 835 -38.77 -9.02 0.01
CA PRO A 835 -40.12 -9.59 -0.01
C PRO A 835 -40.71 -9.74 -1.43
N GLY A 836 -39.96 -9.33 -2.47
CA GLY A 836 -40.42 -9.34 -3.85
C GLY A 836 -40.33 -10.70 -4.54
N LYS A 837 -40.76 -10.74 -5.80
CA LYS A 837 -40.67 -11.91 -6.69
C LYS A 837 -39.51 -11.86 -7.69
N SER A 838 -38.83 -10.70 -7.80
CA SER A 838 -37.63 -10.52 -8.60
C SER A 838 -36.42 -10.36 -7.66
N LEU A 839 -35.22 -10.70 -8.12
CA LEU A 839 -33.99 -10.46 -7.37
C LEU A 839 -33.80 -8.96 -7.09
N ALA A 840 -33.29 -8.61 -5.91
CA ALA A 840 -32.79 -7.28 -5.61
C ALA A 840 -31.32 -7.24 -6.04
N PHE A 841 -31.03 -6.63 -7.18
CA PHE A 841 -29.75 -6.78 -7.86
C PHE A 841 -28.76 -5.68 -7.49
N PHE A 842 -27.54 -6.10 -7.14
CA PHE A 842 -26.37 -5.25 -6.97
C PHE A 842 -26.60 -4.04 -6.04
N VAL A 843 -27.04 -4.33 -4.81
CA VAL A 843 -27.47 -3.38 -3.79
C VAL A 843 -26.26 -2.81 -3.04
N GLN A 844 -25.95 -1.54 -3.31
CA GLN A 844 -24.99 -0.73 -2.59
C GLN A 844 -25.59 -0.23 -1.26
N LEU A 845 -24.75 -0.22 -0.23
CA LEU A 845 -25.02 0.30 1.10
C LEU A 845 -24.04 1.41 1.47
N ALA A 846 -24.53 2.46 2.10
CA ALA A 846 -23.72 3.55 2.65
C ALA A 846 -24.23 3.97 4.04
N ILE A 847 -23.31 4.25 4.98
CA ILE A 847 -23.64 4.98 6.20
C ILE A 847 -23.31 6.45 5.94
N GLN A 848 -24.32 7.31 5.99
CA GLN A 848 -24.21 8.73 5.64
C GLN A 848 -24.66 9.64 6.78
N GLN A 849 -24.26 10.90 6.68
CA GLN A 849 -24.78 12.01 7.46
C GLN A 849 -26.28 12.27 7.14
N ASP A 850 -27.09 12.60 8.14
CA ASP A 850 -28.54 12.77 7.96
C ASP A 850 -28.94 14.02 7.18
N GLN A 851 -28.18 15.12 7.25
CA GLN A 851 -28.46 16.37 6.53
C GLN A 851 -27.62 16.49 5.26
N HIS A 852 -26.29 16.42 5.36
CA HIS A 852 -25.37 16.68 4.25
C HIS A 852 -25.15 15.47 3.31
N LYS A 853 -25.66 14.28 3.66
CA LYS A 853 -25.59 13.05 2.84
C LYS A 853 -24.18 12.60 2.42
N GLN A 854 -23.12 13.01 3.13
CA GLN A 854 -21.77 12.48 2.89
C GLN A 854 -21.60 11.15 3.61
N SER A 855 -20.89 10.21 2.99
CA SER A 855 -20.57 8.91 3.59
C SER A 855 -19.54 9.02 4.70
N ALA A 856 -19.71 8.20 5.75
CA ALA A 856 -18.83 8.10 6.91
C ALA A 856 -17.53 7.34 6.56
N LEU A 857 -16.67 7.93 5.74
CA LEU A 857 -15.43 7.33 5.25
C LEU A 857 -14.24 7.64 6.19
N PRO A 858 -13.28 6.70 6.37
CA PRO A 858 -13.27 5.31 5.87
C PRO A 858 -14.29 4.40 6.57
N ILE A 859 -14.73 3.35 5.87
CA ILE A 859 -15.73 2.38 6.33
C ILE A 859 -15.37 0.95 5.90
N ILE A 860 -15.48 0.00 6.82
CA ILE A 860 -15.27 -1.43 6.56
C ILE A 860 -16.63 -2.14 6.52
N TRP A 861 -17.07 -2.55 5.34
CA TRP A 861 -18.27 -3.38 5.16
C TRP A 861 -17.89 -4.86 5.17
N GLN A 862 -18.65 -5.68 5.90
CA GLN A 862 -18.55 -7.14 5.83
C GLN A 862 -18.77 -7.64 4.40
N ASP A 863 -19.79 -7.09 3.74
CA ASP A 863 -20.18 -7.34 2.35
C ASP A 863 -20.91 -6.10 1.81
N ASN A 864 -20.87 -5.83 0.51
CA ASN A 864 -21.55 -4.69 -0.13
C ASN A 864 -21.74 -4.97 -1.64
N TYR A 865 -22.54 -4.16 -2.35
CA TYR A 865 -23.00 -4.45 -3.73
C TYR A 865 -23.71 -5.80 -3.84
N VAL A 866 -24.44 -6.17 -2.78
CA VAL A 866 -24.99 -7.51 -2.59
C VAL A 866 -26.22 -7.77 -3.47
N THR A 867 -26.41 -9.02 -3.87
CA THR A 867 -27.67 -9.44 -4.52
C THR A 867 -28.48 -10.33 -3.57
N LEU A 868 -29.78 -10.05 -3.46
CA LEU A 868 -30.73 -10.87 -2.68
C LEU A 868 -31.75 -11.55 -3.59
N LEU A 869 -31.80 -12.88 -3.53
CA LEU A 869 -32.82 -13.68 -4.20
C LEU A 869 -34.24 -13.37 -3.64
N PRO A 870 -35.32 -13.67 -4.38
CA PRO A 870 -36.68 -13.56 -3.86
C PRO A 870 -36.85 -14.31 -2.53
N GLY A 871 -37.32 -13.62 -1.49
CA GLY A 871 -37.47 -14.15 -0.13
C GLY A 871 -36.20 -14.22 0.71
N GLU A 872 -35.02 -13.87 0.18
CA GLU A 872 -33.77 -13.85 0.94
C GLU A 872 -33.75 -12.72 1.97
N SER A 873 -33.10 -12.97 3.12
CA SER A 873 -32.81 -11.97 4.15
C SER A 873 -31.40 -12.19 4.68
N ARG A 874 -30.69 -11.08 4.96
CA ARG A 874 -29.26 -11.09 5.31
C ARG A 874 -28.94 -9.95 6.28
N GLU A 875 -28.20 -10.25 7.35
CA GLU A 875 -27.53 -9.24 8.19
C GLU A 875 -26.13 -8.99 7.63
N ILE A 876 -25.75 -7.72 7.48
CA ILE A 876 -24.45 -7.23 7.02
C ILE A 876 -23.94 -6.22 8.06
N LYS A 877 -22.66 -6.31 8.41
CA LYS A 877 -22.04 -5.40 9.38
C LYS A 877 -21.19 -4.34 8.68
N ALA A 878 -21.16 -3.13 9.24
CA ALA A 878 -20.23 -2.07 8.84
C ALA A 878 -19.53 -1.47 10.06
N THR A 879 -18.21 -1.28 9.99
CA THR A 879 -17.43 -0.58 11.02
C THR A 879 -16.97 0.78 10.52
N TYR A 880 -17.30 1.85 11.25
CA TYR A 880 -16.93 3.24 10.94
C TYR A 880 -16.66 4.03 12.23
N GLU A 881 -16.10 5.23 12.11
CA GLU A 881 -15.91 6.15 13.24
C GLU A 881 -16.91 7.31 13.21
N LEU A 882 -17.53 7.63 14.35
CA LEU A 882 -18.51 8.73 14.46
C LEU A 882 -17.95 10.10 14.07
N LYS A 883 -16.65 10.34 14.29
CA LYS A 883 -16.00 11.61 13.93
C LYS A 883 -16.14 11.91 12.42
N ASN A 884 -16.25 10.87 11.59
CA ASN A 884 -16.37 10.98 10.14
C ASN A 884 -17.77 11.50 9.72
N LEU A 885 -18.77 11.39 10.61
CA LEU A 885 -20.11 12.01 10.44
C LEU A 885 -20.15 13.48 10.89
N LYS A 886 -19.05 14.04 11.42
CA LYS A 886 -18.91 15.47 11.80
C LYS A 886 -19.99 15.99 12.77
N GLY A 887 -20.60 15.10 13.55
CA GLY A 887 -21.65 15.42 14.54
C GLY A 887 -23.09 15.19 14.07
N GLU A 888 -23.31 14.81 12.81
CA GLU A 888 -24.62 14.41 12.29
C GLU A 888 -25.02 12.98 12.66
N ASN A 889 -26.32 12.66 12.56
CA ASN A 889 -26.81 11.33 12.89
C ASN A 889 -26.51 10.35 11.74
N PRO A 890 -26.14 9.09 12.04
CA PRO A 890 -26.01 8.06 11.02
C PRO A 890 -27.37 7.67 10.43
N ILE A 891 -27.49 7.80 9.12
CA ILE A 891 -28.50 7.11 8.30
C ILE A 891 -27.83 6.01 7.50
N LEU A 892 -28.54 4.90 7.30
CA LEU A 892 -28.22 3.93 6.26
C LEU A 892 -28.95 4.33 5.00
N VAL A 893 -28.23 4.41 3.88
CA VAL A 893 -28.79 4.43 2.52
C VAL A 893 -28.59 3.06 1.89
N ALA A 894 -29.61 2.56 1.21
CA ALA A 894 -29.56 1.37 0.39
C ALA A 894 -30.17 1.67 -0.99
N GLU A 895 -29.46 1.30 -2.05
CA GLU A 895 -29.85 1.49 -3.45
C GLU A 895 -29.23 0.39 -4.32
N GLY A 896 -29.79 0.11 -5.49
CA GLY A 896 -29.25 -0.91 -6.38
C GLY A 896 -29.80 -0.79 -7.79
N TRP A 897 -29.40 -1.71 -8.67
CA TRP A 897 -29.74 -1.66 -10.10
C TRP A 897 -31.26 -1.54 -10.35
N ASN A 898 -32.05 -2.39 -9.69
CA ASN A 898 -33.51 -2.35 -9.69
C ASN A 898 -34.09 -2.03 -8.30
N VAL A 899 -33.30 -1.49 -7.37
CA VAL A 899 -33.74 -1.12 -6.03
C VAL A 899 -33.70 0.41 -5.91
N PRO A 900 -34.86 1.09 -5.88
CA PRO A 900 -34.92 2.53 -5.65
C PRO A 900 -34.24 2.91 -4.33
N GLU A 901 -33.58 4.06 -4.32
CA GLU A 901 -32.93 4.61 -3.13
C GLU A 901 -33.89 4.69 -1.95
N MET A 902 -33.45 4.16 -0.81
CA MET A 902 -34.16 4.24 0.45
C MET A 902 -33.19 4.53 1.59
N SER A 903 -33.66 5.29 2.58
CA SER A 903 -32.88 5.58 3.78
C SER A 903 -33.64 5.24 5.05
N VAL A 904 -32.89 4.78 6.06
CA VAL A 904 -33.41 4.49 7.41
C VAL A 904 -32.44 5.00 8.47
N THR A 905 -32.96 5.52 9.58
CA THR A 905 -32.13 5.92 10.73
C THR A 905 -31.41 4.72 11.32
N VAL A 906 -30.10 4.82 11.56
CA VAL A 906 -29.34 3.80 12.28
C VAL A 906 -29.62 3.94 13.78
N ARG A 907 -30.41 3.03 14.35
CA ARG A 907 -30.82 3.12 15.76
C ARG A 907 -29.78 2.52 16.69
N ARG A 908 -29.39 3.22 17.75
CA ARG A 908 -28.52 2.64 18.78
C ARG A 908 -29.23 1.46 19.47
N ARG A 909 -28.53 0.31 19.62
CA ARG A 909 -28.99 -0.83 20.44
C ARG A 909 -28.82 -0.53 21.93
#